data_AF-A0A3A0CVC9-F1
#
_entry.id   AF-A0A3A0CVC9-F1
#
_cell.length_a   1.000
_cell.length_b   1.000
_cell.length_c   1.000
_cell.angle_alpha   90.00
_cell.angle_beta   90.00
_cell.angle_gamma   90.00
#
_symmetry.space_group_name_H-M   'P 1'
#
loop_
_entity.id
_entity.type
_entity.pdbx_description
1 polymer ?
#
loop_
_entity_poly.entity_id
_entity_poly.type
_entity_poly.pdbx_seq_one_letter_code
_entity_poly.pdbx_strand_id
1 'polypeptide(L)'
;MDRPDRARHRACLGRSFPHDVAGLRRDRRAPPDSLAGHRSPGKPFYGGPPDPRPGADDSRARWKSARHRATGPGRALVTVGDTGPRAGGPRTVDPHCEHPGGEPVVADDGLAAAFQLSLSGAGIPPAPARAHLGTLGPSRRGLHRAHKPQRRCRDSGPLRERAPQPAPLQRDPAAGPVGGLFRPRRKPPARRHRRADRLWNHLSRCRRHGTPGRRPDAPEPLRRSPGRPTRLSRRLSRPLAPDSRMNLVDLQPGRPIPEPRTRPPAPMLPIALGMMAGILIDAHIQMPIALSAAVVVAWAAAMIQTRGRLHAGWAALGVAAAGMGAARHALAERWLPPDHVARFLSHSTDSTERLEAPIVKVRGQIITPPVTREPDPAVRRPYPVAPRTTFVLEVRAMVGDDEIPMSGRVAVLARTPKLGLRVGDIVEVTGRLAAPSPPRNPGEMDWAAHQRRSGIRATLRTDHGESIRAIDATDAGGWRRLIADARTRLRGYLIEPGFEDDDPGAGVLSAMVLGERSAVSRAMNEAFLRTGNAHLLAASGMQVAWLALVGWIIARAAGIHYRLTALFVAALIVSYVLLTEPQPSILRAGIVGVVACGAAFFRGRYGSMNALAVSVVIVLLIRPGDLFSAGFQLTYLATLGLLHFCPRVAEAISEALGRLNLYRAARAFGAAPYGLRLIEADRPEAGKSAMALRWAGVGAAQLFALSLAEWLLTAPLGCYFFGAFMPWGWLGTFVASAIALPATWIGYLSVLAGLLLPSSGVVFGPPARVSIDLLTGCVERLAQLPGSVVDGRAPSLAWVVACYGALAVWCYRPKWIAARRRHGFKIIALVLVLWWLVPPRWVRADRGALCVWMLAVGNGTGTVIELPDGQTIIYDFGTRSGFDAGPVAENFLRYRGIRRVDAVFVSHTDFDHFSAIEHLAHRVQIGRVLVNDHFEHFAADEPAARAFLEGIRARGIPVETIHAPAMRNEYEPVRLEVLWPPSSRRQTFFADNDASTVLRLSFEGRSVLLPGDIAEAGIAGLLSGADEAAAIASRPAGKEANLLLHADVLALPHHGSVVPNTKEFIEAVNPGAAIRSTARRRSAGAGGVEELVLPRAYFSTADDGCILVRIKNGELVVIPALPKE
;
A
#
# COMPACT_ATOMS: atom_id res chain seq x y z
N MET A 1 2.23 -12.18 68.07
CA MET A 1 1.91 -11.70 69.43
C MET A 1 0.52 -11.07 69.37
N ASP A 2 -0.39 -11.66 70.14
CA ASP A 2 -1.34 -11.02 71.05
C ASP A 2 -2.44 -10.06 70.52
N ARG A 3 -3.67 -10.60 70.58
CA ARG A 3 -4.95 -9.96 70.91
C ARG A 3 -4.89 -9.29 72.31
N PRO A 4 -5.82 -8.39 72.77
CA PRO A 4 -7.26 -8.69 72.81
C PRO A 4 -8.34 -7.56 72.96
N ASP A 5 -9.61 -8.02 72.87
CA ASP A 5 -10.85 -7.67 73.62
C ASP A 5 -11.46 -6.25 73.86
N ARG A 6 -12.70 -6.12 73.35
CA ARG A 6 -14.01 -5.86 74.03
C ARG A 6 -14.31 -4.60 74.90
N ALA A 7 -15.42 -3.92 74.53
CA ALA A 7 -16.55 -3.45 75.39
C ALA A 7 -17.80 -3.19 74.49
N ARG A 8 -19.07 -3.59 74.76
CA ARG A 8 -20.07 -3.31 75.84
C ARG A 8 -20.67 -1.87 75.76
N HIS A 9 -21.97 -1.59 75.93
CA HIS A 9 -23.15 -2.38 76.36
C HIS A 9 -24.54 -1.67 76.17
N ARG A 10 -25.67 -2.43 76.23
CA ARG A 10 -27.06 -2.07 76.70
C ARG A 10 -28.00 -1.21 75.79
N ALA A 11 -29.36 -1.35 75.81
CA ALA A 11 -30.28 -2.35 76.41
C ALA A 11 -31.79 -2.25 75.95
N CYS A 12 -32.56 -3.36 76.11
CA CYS A 12 -34.04 -3.50 76.33
C CYS A 12 -35.05 -3.12 75.20
N LEU A 13 -36.28 -3.68 75.07
CA LEU A 13 -37.04 -4.79 75.75
C LEU A 13 -38.29 -5.28 74.93
N GLY A 14 -38.79 -6.52 75.17
CA GLY A 14 -40.10 -7.09 74.70
C GLY A 14 -39.97 -8.29 73.72
N ARG A 15 -40.41 -9.55 74.00
CA ARG A 15 -41.75 -10.19 74.23
C ARG A 15 -42.66 -10.24 72.99
N SER A 16 -43.31 -11.35 72.56
CA SER A 16 -43.26 -12.81 72.92
C SER A 16 -44.07 -13.70 71.91
N PHE A 17 -43.91 -15.05 71.97
CA PHE A 17 -44.61 -16.15 71.22
C PHE A 17 -46.13 -16.28 71.55
N PRO A 18 -47.01 -17.15 70.90
CA PRO A 18 -46.78 -18.51 70.32
C PRO A 18 -47.59 -18.93 69.04
N HIS A 19 -47.80 -20.25 68.83
CA HIS A 19 -48.45 -20.97 67.69
C HIS A 19 -50.01 -21.00 67.70
N ASP A 20 -50.65 -21.33 66.54
CA ASP A 20 -51.78 -22.31 66.31
C ASP A 20 -52.78 -21.92 65.16
N VAL A 21 -53.57 -22.78 64.48
CA VAL A 21 -53.50 -24.23 64.11
C VAL A 21 -54.52 -24.59 62.96
N ALA A 22 -54.26 -25.67 62.18
CA ALA A 22 -55.09 -26.52 61.28
C ALA A 22 -56.39 -26.05 60.53
N GLY A 23 -56.62 -26.56 59.29
CA GLY A 23 -57.93 -26.48 58.59
C GLY A 23 -58.09 -27.07 57.16
N LEU A 24 -58.54 -28.33 57.05
CA LEU A 24 -59.49 -28.99 56.09
C LEU A 24 -59.99 -28.24 54.80
N ARG A 25 -60.32 -28.85 53.62
CA ARG A 25 -60.16 -30.21 53.00
C ARG A 25 -60.79 -30.25 51.56
N ARG A 26 -60.27 -31.08 50.61
CA ARG A 26 -60.99 -31.71 49.43
C ARG A 26 -61.51 -30.78 48.28
N ASP A 27 -61.83 -31.21 47.04
CA ASP A 27 -61.60 -32.47 46.26
C ASP A 27 -61.79 -32.22 44.72
N ARG A 28 -61.14 -33.02 43.83
CA ARG A 28 -61.55 -33.36 42.42
C ARG A 28 -61.55 -32.23 41.35
N ARG A 29 -61.53 -32.48 40.02
CA ARG A 29 -61.35 -33.68 39.13
C ARG A 29 -60.77 -33.23 37.76
N ALA A 30 -60.47 -34.17 36.86
CA ALA A 30 -59.86 -33.91 35.52
C ALA A 30 -60.85 -34.19 34.33
N PRO A 31 -60.44 -34.58 33.09
CA PRO A 31 -60.68 -33.88 31.80
C PRO A 31 -61.68 -34.68 30.89
N PRO A 32 -61.65 -34.77 29.52
CA PRO A 32 -60.83 -34.15 28.43
C PRO A 32 -61.66 -33.76 27.15
N ASP A 33 -61.04 -33.87 25.96
CA ASP A 33 -61.61 -34.09 24.61
C ASP A 33 -62.16 -32.90 23.76
N SER A 34 -62.05 -32.89 22.42
CA SER A 34 -61.23 -33.71 21.47
C SER A 34 -61.15 -33.09 20.04
N LEU A 35 -60.29 -33.67 19.17
CA LEU A 35 -60.36 -33.84 17.68
C LEU A 35 -60.89 -32.66 16.80
N ALA A 36 -60.11 -32.04 15.89
CA ALA A 36 -59.49 -32.53 14.64
C ALA A 36 -60.35 -32.36 13.35
N GLY A 37 -59.73 -31.99 12.21
CA GLY A 37 -60.41 -31.78 10.91
C GLY A 37 -59.81 -30.67 10.02
N HIS A 38 -58.62 -30.84 9.42
CA HIS A 38 -58.44 -31.24 8.02
C HIS A 38 -59.31 -30.52 6.96
N ARG A 39 -58.74 -29.52 6.25
CA ARG A 39 -58.39 -29.56 4.79
C ARG A 39 -58.10 -28.18 4.17
N SER A 40 -57.06 -28.12 3.34
CA SER A 40 -56.79 -27.10 2.29
C SER A 40 -57.48 -27.54 0.97
N PRO A 41 -57.36 -26.83 -0.19
CA PRO A 41 -56.65 -25.58 -0.48
C PRO A 41 -57.48 -24.51 -1.26
N GLY A 42 -56.92 -23.31 -1.47
CA GLY A 42 -57.54 -22.25 -2.28
C GLY A 42 -56.65 -21.02 -2.56
N LYS A 43 -55.89 -21.07 -3.65
CA LYS A 43 -55.22 -19.94 -4.34
C LYS A 43 -55.97 -19.68 -5.68
N PRO A 44 -55.69 -18.63 -6.51
CA PRO A 44 -54.92 -17.37 -6.31
C PRO A 44 -55.64 -16.12 -6.93
N PHE A 45 -54.93 -14.97 -7.09
CA PHE A 45 -55.24 -13.80 -7.96
C PHE A 45 -56.45 -12.90 -7.58
N TYR A 46 -56.55 -11.60 -7.93
CA TYR A 46 -55.56 -10.50 -8.12
C TYR A 46 -56.31 -9.14 -8.25
N GLY A 47 -55.73 -8.02 -7.82
CA GLY A 47 -56.34 -6.67 -7.94
C GLY A 47 -57.56 -6.45 -7.03
N GLY A 48 -58.13 -5.25 -6.90
CA GLY A 48 -57.74 -3.92 -7.40
C GLY A 48 -58.81 -2.88 -6.95
N PRO A 49 -58.45 -1.62 -6.62
CA PRO A 49 -59.38 -0.65 -6.02
C PRO A 49 -60.31 0.04 -7.04
N PRO A 50 -61.34 0.76 -6.58
CA PRO A 50 -61.18 2.22 -6.51
C PRO A 50 -61.77 2.93 -5.26
N ASP A 51 -61.35 4.20 -5.09
CA ASP A 51 -61.95 5.27 -4.25
C ASP A 51 -63.39 5.64 -4.75
N PRO A 52 -64.24 6.46 -4.07
CA PRO A 52 -63.87 7.72 -3.40
C PRO A 52 -64.58 8.10 -2.07
N ARG A 53 -64.08 9.22 -1.52
CA ARG A 53 -64.58 10.12 -0.44
C ARG A 53 -65.94 10.81 -0.82
N PRO A 54 -66.61 11.69 -0.01
CA PRO A 54 -66.11 12.46 1.16
C PRO A 54 -67.06 12.81 2.34
N GLY A 55 -66.52 13.56 3.31
CA GLY A 55 -67.22 14.25 4.43
C GLY A 55 -66.99 13.60 5.80
N ALA A 56 -67.22 14.25 6.96
CA ALA A 56 -67.29 15.68 7.34
C ALA A 56 -67.35 15.77 8.90
N ASP A 57 -67.23 16.97 9.48
CA ASP A 57 -67.59 17.43 10.84
C ASP A 57 -67.11 16.72 12.13
N ASP A 58 -66.23 17.46 12.83
CA ASP A 58 -66.29 17.88 14.25
C ASP A 58 -67.30 17.22 15.23
N SER A 59 -66.82 16.74 16.40
CA SER A 59 -67.33 17.24 17.71
C SER A 59 -66.59 16.74 18.97
N ARG A 60 -65.95 17.71 19.64
CA ARG A 60 -65.69 17.89 21.09
C ARG A 60 -66.07 16.81 22.15
N ALA A 61 -65.02 16.21 22.72
CA ALA A 61 -64.51 16.47 24.10
C ALA A 61 -65.05 15.78 25.39
N ARG A 62 -64.22 15.92 26.46
CA ARG A 62 -64.34 15.51 27.89
C ARG A 62 -64.03 14.02 28.17
N TRP A 63 -63.50 13.58 29.32
CA TRP A 63 -63.15 14.22 30.62
C TRP A 63 -61.65 13.97 30.96
N LYS A 64 -60.85 14.93 31.50
CA LYS A 64 -60.74 15.37 32.92
C LYS A 64 -60.45 14.21 33.92
N SER A 65 -59.23 14.00 34.45
CA SER A 65 -58.43 14.79 35.45
C SER A 65 -58.63 14.33 36.91
N ALA A 66 -57.72 14.42 37.90
CA ALA A 66 -56.26 14.62 38.03
C ALA A 66 -55.89 14.69 39.56
N ARG A 67 -54.60 14.87 39.93
CA ARG A 67 -54.09 15.34 41.28
C ARG A 67 -54.17 14.30 42.44
N HIS A 68 -53.41 14.35 43.55
CA HIS A 68 -52.26 15.21 44.01
C HIS A 68 -51.51 14.61 45.24
N ARG A 69 -50.45 15.31 45.71
CA ARG A 69 -49.67 15.18 46.99
C ARG A 69 -48.61 14.05 46.99
N ALA A 70 -47.34 14.22 47.38
CA ALA A 70 -46.49 15.36 47.82
C ALA A 70 -46.63 15.95 49.25
N THR A 71 -45.58 15.73 50.07
CA THR A 71 -44.99 16.42 51.26
C THR A 71 -43.75 15.57 51.66
N GLY A 72 -42.51 16.03 51.92
CA GLY A 72 -41.97 17.12 52.76
C GLY A 72 -41.36 16.52 54.07
N PRO A 73 -40.40 17.12 54.82
CA PRO A 73 -39.59 18.36 54.64
C PRO A 73 -38.05 18.19 54.95
N GLY A 74 -37.24 19.28 54.97
CA GLY A 74 -36.05 19.37 55.85
C GLY A 74 -34.73 19.99 55.30
N ARG A 75 -34.18 20.97 56.06
CA ARG A 75 -32.90 21.75 55.94
C ARG A 75 -31.62 20.88 55.79
N ALA A 76 -30.42 21.35 55.36
CA ALA A 76 -29.75 22.69 55.28
C ALA A 76 -28.48 22.60 54.34
N LEU A 77 -27.57 23.57 54.06
CA LEU A 77 -27.45 25.07 54.08
C LEU A 77 -26.11 25.51 53.34
N VAL A 78 -25.74 26.81 53.37
CA VAL A 78 -24.41 27.44 53.03
C VAL A 78 -23.97 27.45 51.53
N THR A 79 -24.43 28.40 50.67
CA THR A 79 -23.88 29.76 50.32
C THR A 79 -22.63 29.76 49.40
N VAL A 80 -22.32 30.68 48.46
CA VAL A 80 -22.73 32.07 48.07
C VAL A 80 -22.76 32.13 46.50
N GLY A 81 -23.75 32.71 45.80
CA GLY A 81 -23.85 34.12 45.29
C GLY A 81 -23.14 34.35 43.92
N ASP A 82 -23.54 35.29 43.04
CA ASP A 82 -24.65 36.25 43.08
C ASP A 82 -25.11 36.81 41.68
N THR A 83 -26.15 37.66 41.67
CA THR A 83 -27.00 38.24 40.58
C THR A 83 -26.42 38.90 39.30
N GLY A 84 -27.30 39.13 38.28
CA GLY A 84 -27.39 40.44 37.57
C GLY A 84 -27.80 40.48 36.07
N PRO A 85 -28.95 41.11 35.63
CA PRO A 85 -29.41 41.01 34.21
C PRO A 85 -30.06 42.25 33.50
N ARG A 86 -30.45 42.11 32.21
CA ARG A 86 -31.44 42.89 31.36
C ARG A 86 -31.00 44.27 30.81
N ALA A 87 -31.60 44.91 29.77
CA ALA A 87 -32.73 44.70 28.80
C ALA A 87 -32.48 45.51 27.47
N GLY A 88 -33.26 45.47 26.36
CA GLY A 88 -34.36 44.56 25.93
C GLY A 88 -35.49 45.13 25.01
N GLY A 89 -35.31 45.24 23.68
CA GLY A 89 -36.38 45.41 22.64
C GLY A 89 -36.58 46.84 22.05
N PRO A 90 -37.61 47.12 21.21
CA PRO A 90 -38.57 46.22 20.51
C PRO A 90 -39.04 46.65 19.07
N ARG A 91 -39.96 45.86 18.45
CA ARG A 91 -40.83 46.10 17.25
C ARG A 91 -40.16 46.06 15.84
N THR A 92 -40.63 45.41 14.76
CA THR A 92 -41.91 44.82 14.22
C THR A 92 -42.82 45.71 13.35
N VAL A 93 -43.02 45.31 12.07
CA VAL A 93 -44.31 45.24 11.32
C VAL A 93 -44.08 44.48 9.99
N ASP A 94 -45.11 43.77 9.50
CA ASP A 94 -45.17 42.90 8.29
C ASP A 94 -46.39 43.38 7.42
N PRO A 95 -46.60 43.01 6.12
CA PRO A 95 -47.10 41.66 5.76
C PRO A 95 -46.84 41.09 4.31
N HIS A 96 -46.93 39.75 4.18
CA HIS A 96 -47.66 38.89 3.18
C HIS A 96 -47.99 39.38 1.71
N CYS A 97 -48.08 38.54 0.66
CA CYS A 97 -48.06 37.05 0.50
C CYS A 97 -47.83 36.55 -0.96
N GLU A 98 -47.29 35.31 -1.10
CA GLU A 98 -47.71 34.16 -1.96
C GLU A 98 -48.20 34.36 -3.43
N HIS A 99 -47.52 33.83 -4.48
CA HIS A 99 -47.61 32.47 -5.12
C HIS A 99 -48.69 32.34 -6.25
N PRO A 100 -48.77 31.24 -7.06
CA PRO A 100 -47.73 30.39 -7.69
C PRO A 100 -48.01 30.03 -9.20
N GLY A 101 -47.11 29.24 -9.84
CA GLY A 101 -47.34 28.57 -11.15
C GLY A 101 -47.06 29.45 -12.39
N GLY A 102 -46.97 28.93 -13.63
CA GLY A 102 -46.99 27.53 -14.13
C GLY A 102 -46.96 27.51 -15.68
N GLU A 103 -46.27 26.53 -16.28
CA GLU A 103 -46.10 26.30 -17.74
C GLU A 103 -47.43 26.16 -18.54
N PRO A 104 -47.52 26.31 -19.90
CA PRO A 104 -46.52 25.78 -20.86
C PRO A 104 -46.33 26.43 -22.29
N VAL A 105 -45.34 25.90 -23.03
CA VAL A 105 -45.25 25.68 -24.51
C VAL A 105 -45.40 26.86 -25.50
N VAL A 106 -44.38 27.04 -26.35
CA VAL A 106 -44.40 27.05 -27.85
C VAL A 106 -42.94 26.95 -28.36
N ALA A 107 -42.71 26.56 -29.62
CA ALA A 107 -41.40 26.11 -30.14
C ALA A 107 -40.75 27.00 -31.22
N ASP A 108 -39.46 26.69 -31.45
CA ASP A 108 -38.64 26.84 -32.67
C ASP A 108 -38.17 28.22 -33.23
N ASP A 109 -36.99 28.11 -33.85
CA ASP A 109 -36.29 28.99 -34.81
C ASP A 109 -35.90 30.45 -34.46
N GLY A 110 -34.75 30.89 -34.98
CA GLY A 110 -34.29 32.29 -34.93
C GLY A 110 -32.78 32.53 -34.95
N LEU A 111 -32.13 32.38 -36.12
CA LEU A 111 -30.72 32.75 -36.32
C LEU A 111 -30.46 34.27 -36.20
N ALA A 112 -29.21 34.61 -35.83
CA ALA A 112 -28.50 35.87 -36.16
C ALA A 112 -29.03 37.20 -35.53
N ALA A 113 -28.30 38.31 -35.45
CA ALA A 113 -26.84 38.58 -35.39
C ALA A 113 -26.62 40.08 -35.00
N ALA A 114 -25.36 40.55 -35.02
CA ALA A 114 -24.91 41.93 -34.74
C ALA A 114 -24.91 42.34 -33.24
N PHE A 115 -23.97 43.13 -32.68
CA PHE A 115 -23.35 44.42 -33.09
C PHE A 115 -24.36 45.60 -33.03
N GLN A 116 -24.08 46.75 -32.42
CA GLN A 116 -22.83 47.32 -31.85
C GLN A 116 -23.16 48.53 -30.92
N LEU A 117 -22.11 49.24 -30.41
CA LEU A 117 -22.11 50.65 -29.93
C LEU A 117 -22.71 50.90 -28.51
N SER A 118 -22.28 51.90 -27.71
CA SER A 118 -21.10 52.80 -27.79
C SER A 118 -20.93 53.75 -26.56
N LEU A 119 -19.70 53.83 -26.00
CA LEU A 119 -19.04 55.04 -25.38
C LEU A 119 -19.70 55.74 -24.15
N SER A 120 -19.01 56.56 -23.32
CA SER A 120 -17.57 56.87 -23.14
C SER A 120 -17.25 57.60 -21.81
N GLY A 121 -16.02 57.39 -21.29
CA GLY A 121 -15.27 58.39 -20.48
C GLY A 121 -15.63 58.50 -18.98
N ALA A 122 -14.87 59.21 -18.14
CA ALA A 122 -13.46 59.67 -18.19
C ALA A 122 -13.03 60.19 -16.78
N GLY A 123 -11.74 60.18 -16.41
CA GLY A 123 -11.25 60.91 -15.20
C GLY A 123 -10.03 60.34 -14.46
N ILE A 124 -9.11 61.22 -14.06
CA ILE A 124 -7.80 61.03 -13.36
C ILE A 124 -7.44 62.40 -12.69
N PRO A 125 -6.67 62.57 -11.59
CA PRO A 125 -6.17 61.70 -10.50
C PRO A 125 -6.75 62.17 -9.11
N PRO A 126 -6.07 62.17 -7.92
CA PRO A 126 -4.79 62.86 -7.61
C PRO A 126 -3.76 62.05 -6.76
N ALA A 127 -2.57 62.63 -6.52
CA ALA A 127 -1.55 62.14 -5.56
C ALA A 127 -0.67 63.31 -5.01
N PRO A 128 -0.17 63.21 -3.76
CA PRO A 128 1.27 63.34 -3.45
C PRO A 128 1.71 62.22 -2.46
N ALA A 129 2.91 62.11 -1.86
CA ALA A 129 4.17 62.87 -1.77
C ALA A 129 5.36 61.84 -1.77
N ARG A 130 6.70 62.05 -1.60
CA ARG A 130 7.63 63.08 -1.05
C ARG A 130 7.63 63.23 0.49
N ALA A 131 8.75 63.27 1.23
CA ALA A 131 10.19 63.06 0.94
C ALA A 131 10.86 62.37 2.19
N HIS A 132 12.14 61.99 2.27
CA HIS A 132 13.37 62.82 2.25
C HIS A 132 14.67 61.97 2.08
N LEU A 133 15.79 62.63 1.77
CA LEU A 133 17.15 62.05 1.89
C LEU A 133 17.72 62.23 3.31
N GLY A 134 18.68 61.38 3.70
CA GLY A 134 19.51 61.56 4.89
C GLY A 134 20.82 60.76 4.82
N THR A 135 21.93 61.43 4.50
CA THR A 135 23.29 60.88 4.60
C THR A 135 23.99 61.40 5.86
N LEU A 136 24.79 60.56 6.54
CA LEU A 136 26.04 60.95 7.23
C LEU A 136 26.75 59.72 7.82
N GLY A 137 28.01 59.89 8.24
CA GLY A 137 28.90 58.82 8.71
C GLY A 137 29.48 59.02 10.13
N PRO A 138 30.80 58.85 10.37
CA PRO A 138 31.22 57.82 11.33
C PRO A 138 32.15 58.29 12.47
N SER A 139 32.11 57.59 13.61
CA SER A 139 33.11 57.64 14.71
C SER A 139 32.83 56.54 15.76
N ARG A 140 33.69 56.16 16.73
CA ARG A 140 35.16 55.90 16.81
C ARG A 140 35.45 55.18 18.17
N ARG A 141 36.71 54.72 18.38
CA ARG A 141 37.27 54.11 19.63
C ARG A 141 36.77 52.66 19.86
N GLY A 142 37.50 51.71 20.48
CA GLY A 142 38.82 51.68 21.14
C GLY A 142 38.76 50.68 22.31
N LEU A 143 39.73 49.83 22.67
CA LEU A 143 41.19 49.86 22.49
C LEU A 143 41.83 48.43 22.50
N HIS A 144 43.08 48.33 22.03
CA HIS A 144 44.19 47.39 22.38
C HIS A 144 43.96 45.87 22.65
N ARG A 145 44.56 45.00 21.81
CA ARG A 145 45.89 44.29 21.94
C ARG A 145 45.85 43.08 22.90
N ALA A 146 45.97 41.81 22.52
CA ALA A 146 46.88 41.08 21.60
C ALA A 146 48.20 40.59 22.23
N HIS A 147 48.40 39.26 22.30
CA HIS A 147 49.69 38.59 22.03
C HIS A 147 49.55 37.07 21.83
N LYS A 148 50.39 36.52 20.94
CA LYS A 148 51.00 35.17 21.08
C LYS A 148 52.49 35.37 21.39
N PRO A 149 53.14 34.41 22.06
CA PRO A 149 54.38 33.85 21.51
C PRO A 149 54.43 32.31 21.62
N GLN A 150 55.62 31.70 21.73
CA GLN A 150 55.87 30.28 21.46
C GLN A 150 56.76 29.60 22.53
N ARG A 151 56.63 28.25 22.62
CA ARG A 151 57.70 27.23 22.84
C ARG A 151 58.51 27.15 24.16
N ARG A 152 58.57 25.89 24.64
CA ARG A 152 59.73 25.06 25.10
C ARG A 152 60.06 24.92 26.61
N CYS A 153 60.34 23.65 26.98
CA CYS A 153 61.29 23.18 28.02
C CYS A 153 60.90 23.45 29.50
N ARG A 154 61.30 22.69 30.54
CA ARG A 154 62.03 21.39 30.74
C ARG A 154 61.30 20.54 31.83
N ASP A 155 61.75 19.39 32.33
CA ASP A 155 62.09 18.05 31.75
C ASP A 155 62.18 17.04 32.95
N SER A 156 61.35 15.98 33.07
CA SER A 156 61.54 14.93 34.11
C SER A 156 60.95 13.54 33.76
N GLY A 157 61.80 12.52 33.72
CA GLY A 157 61.47 11.08 33.91
C GLY A 157 62.15 10.57 35.20
N PRO A 158 62.51 9.27 35.37
CA PRO A 158 62.41 8.09 34.47
C PRO A 158 61.42 7.03 35.05
N LEU A 159 61.23 5.76 34.62
CA LEU A 159 62.09 4.65 34.16
C LEU A 159 61.27 3.74 33.19
N ARG A 160 61.81 3.29 32.05
CA ARG A 160 62.42 1.94 31.74
C ARG A 160 61.51 0.73 32.01
N GLU A 161 61.48 -0.36 31.21
CA GLU A 161 62.04 -0.79 29.90
C GLU A 161 61.24 -2.08 29.50
N ARG A 162 61.26 -2.71 28.30
CA ARG A 162 62.04 -2.63 27.04
C ARG A 162 61.16 -3.13 25.85
N ALA A 163 61.73 -3.29 24.65
CA ALA A 163 61.22 -4.11 23.53
C ALA A 163 62.25 -5.27 23.23
N PRO A 164 62.06 -6.23 22.27
CA PRO A 164 61.94 -5.95 20.81
C PRO A 164 61.11 -6.98 19.95
N GLN A 165 61.10 -6.79 18.62
CA GLN A 165 60.91 -7.84 17.60
C GLN A 165 62.27 -8.17 16.94
N PRO A 166 62.47 -9.37 16.35
CA PRO A 166 62.40 -9.49 14.88
C PRO A 166 61.94 -10.87 14.33
N ALA A 167 61.92 -11.03 13.00
CA ALA A 167 61.70 -12.28 12.23
C ALA A 167 63.08 -12.96 11.87
N PRO A 168 63.23 -14.00 10.99
CA PRO A 168 62.29 -14.73 10.11
C PRO A 168 62.56 -16.28 10.00
N LEU A 169 62.12 -16.93 8.88
CA LEU A 169 62.66 -18.13 8.18
C LEU A 169 62.10 -19.59 8.40
N GLN A 170 61.54 -20.13 7.29
CA GLN A 170 61.76 -21.46 6.64
C GLN A 170 61.27 -22.83 7.21
N ARG A 171 60.70 -23.63 6.26
CA ARG A 171 60.76 -25.11 6.03
C ARG A 171 59.73 -26.11 6.64
N ASP A 172 59.07 -26.84 5.74
CA ASP A 172 58.62 -28.27 5.80
C ASP A 172 59.80 -29.24 6.10
N PRO A 173 59.63 -30.56 6.49
CA PRO A 173 58.52 -31.45 6.07
C PRO A 173 58.07 -32.63 6.99
N ALA A 174 56.99 -33.30 6.57
CA ALA A 174 56.63 -34.73 6.81
C ALA A 174 56.32 -35.16 8.28
N ALA A 175 55.77 -36.35 8.58
CA ALA A 175 55.35 -37.50 7.77
C ALA A 175 54.08 -38.19 8.35
N GLY A 176 53.55 -39.22 7.67
CA GLY A 176 52.48 -40.08 8.21
C GLY A 176 52.47 -41.50 7.59
N PRO A 177 51.92 -42.52 8.27
CA PRO A 177 51.53 -43.81 7.68
C PRO A 177 50.15 -44.35 8.17
N VAL A 178 49.48 -45.34 7.55
CA VAL A 178 49.29 -45.68 6.12
C VAL A 178 48.12 -46.70 6.01
N GLY A 179 47.29 -46.64 4.95
CA GLY A 179 46.38 -47.73 4.56
C GLY A 179 44.92 -47.33 4.28
N GLY A 180 44.27 -47.77 3.19
CA GLY A 180 44.81 -48.48 2.01
C GLY A 180 43.75 -48.92 1.00
N LEU A 181 44.21 -49.25 -0.23
CA LEU A 181 43.47 -49.96 -1.31
C LEU A 181 42.34 -49.16 -2.03
N PHE A 182 42.06 -49.29 -3.34
CA PHE A 182 42.70 -50.03 -4.45
C PHE A 182 42.73 -49.15 -5.75
N ARG A 183 43.37 -49.65 -6.83
CA ARG A 183 43.63 -49.04 -8.17
C ARG A 183 43.22 -50.06 -9.28
N PRO A 184 43.12 -49.74 -10.61
CA PRO A 184 44.09 -49.03 -11.48
C PRO A 184 43.46 -48.04 -12.51
N ARG A 185 44.13 -47.23 -13.36
CA ARG A 185 45.54 -46.97 -13.78
C ARG A 185 46.06 -47.64 -15.08
N ARG A 186 46.04 -46.89 -16.21
CA ARG A 186 46.93 -46.91 -17.42
C ARG A 186 46.48 -45.74 -18.34
N LYS A 187 47.18 -45.20 -19.35
CA LYS A 187 48.58 -44.91 -19.77
C LYS A 187 48.52 -44.68 -21.31
N PRO A 188 49.19 -43.68 -21.92
CA PRO A 188 49.19 -43.45 -23.39
C PRO A 188 50.30 -44.28 -24.10
N PRO A 189 50.34 -44.43 -25.45
CA PRO A 189 51.04 -43.42 -26.31
C PRO A 189 50.69 -43.36 -27.84
N ALA A 190 51.19 -42.31 -28.53
CA ALA A 190 51.59 -42.29 -29.96
C ALA A 190 50.46 -42.45 -31.05
N ARG A 191 50.67 -42.42 -32.40
CA ARG A 191 51.85 -42.25 -33.30
C ARG A 191 51.39 -41.88 -34.76
N ARG A 192 52.29 -41.28 -35.58
CA ARG A 192 52.26 -41.18 -37.09
C ARG A 192 51.15 -40.34 -37.77
N HIS A 193 51.17 -40.07 -39.09
CA HIS A 193 52.17 -39.48 -40.03
C HIS A 193 51.64 -39.56 -41.50
N ARG A 194 52.07 -38.63 -42.40
CA ARG A 194 51.93 -38.65 -43.88
C ARG A 194 50.49 -38.40 -44.40
N ARG A 195 50.24 -37.80 -45.57
CA ARG A 195 51.03 -37.15 -46.67
C ARG A 195 50.19 -35.93 -47.15
N ALA A 196 50.73 -34.76 -47.54
CA ALA A 196 51.42 -34.43 -48.81
C ALA A 196 50.58 -34.85 -50.05
N ASP A 197 50.22 -33.98 -50.99
CA ASP A 197 50.99 -32.97 -51.76
C ASP A 197 50.10 -31.72 -52.04
N ARG A 198 50.49 -30.55 -52.58
CA ARG A 198 51.71 -29.91 -53.18
C ARG A 198 51.57 -28.37 -52.95
N LEU A 199 52.38 -27.39 -53.41
CA LEU A 199 53.51 -27.36 -54.36
C LEU A 199 54.68 -26.44 -53.89
N TRP A 200 54.69 -25.14 -54.24
CA TRP A 200 55.86 -24.25 -54.53
C TRP A 200 55.73 -22.85 -53.85
N ASN A 201 56.70 -21.91 -53.80
CA ASN A 201 58.19 -21.86 -53.82
C ASN A 201 58.67 -20.36 -53.72
N HIS A 202 59.92 -19.93 -53.47
CA HIS A 202 61.17 -20.52 -52.96
C HIS A 202 62.12 -19.41 -52.41
N LEU A 203 62.65 -19.54 -51.17
CA LEU A 203 63.79 -18.77 -50.57
C LEU A 203 63.62 -17.22 -50.42
N SER A 204 64.42 -16.44 -49.66
CA SER A 204 65.71 -16.68 -48.97
C SER A 204 65.95 -15.86 -47.66
N ARG A 205 66.80 -16.42 -46.76
CA ARG A 205 67.80 -15.92 -45.76
C ARG A 205 68.01 -14.38 -45.56
N CYS A 206 68.51 -13.80 -44.44
CA CYS A 206 69.15 -14.30 -43.19
C CYS A 206 69.36 -13.20 -42.09
N ARG A 207 69.45 -13.60 -40.78
CA ARG A 207 70.24 -12.98 -39.64
C ARG A 207 70.00 -11.49 -39.25
N ARG A 208 70.41 -10.91 -38.09
CA ARG A 208 70.62 -11.33 -36.66
C ARG A 208 70.58 -10.06 -35.74
N HIS A 209 70.69 -10.21 -34.41
CA HIS A 209 70.63 -9.15 -33.37
C HIS A 209 71.61 -7.95 -33.51
N GLY A 210 71.30 -6.82 -32.85
CA GLY A 210 72.34 -5.89 -32.35
C GLY A 210 71.91 -4.44 -32.04
N THR A 211 72.28 -3.93 -30.86
CA THR A 211 72.32 -2.51 -30.43
C THR A 211 73.73 -2.21 -29.87
N PRO A 212 74.14 -0.96 -29.54
CA PRO A 212 73.81 0.37 -30.10
C PRO A 212 75.03 1.31 -30.35
N GLY A 213 74.91 2.26 -31.30
CA GLY A 213 75.36 3.67 -31.22
C GLY A 213 76.85 4.10 -31.18
N ARG A 214 77.23 5.09 -32.02
CA ARG A 214 78.29 6.11 -31.79
C ARG A 214 78.15 7.34 -32.72
N ARG A 215 78.93 8.40 -32.44
CA ARG A 215 79.11 9.71 -33.15
C ARG A 215 80.36 9.66 -34.10
N PRO A 216 80.86 10.71 -34.82
CA PRO A 216 80.66 12.19 -34.68
C PRO A 216 80.70 13.10 -35.95
N ASP A 217 80.83 14.41 -35.70
CA ASP A 217 81.37 15.54 -36.53
C ASP A 217 80.46 16.42 -37.44
N ALA A 218 81.00 17.59 -37.85
CA ALA A 218 80.31 18.89 -38.07
C ALA A 218 80.63 19.54 -39.47
N PRO A 219 80.42 20.84 -39.84
CA PRO A 219 80.24 22.10 -39.06
C PRO A 219 79.06 23.05 -39.50
N GLU A 220 79.09 24.31 -39.02
CA GLU A 220 78.06 25.39 -39.12
C GLU A 220 78.41 26.47 -40.20
N PRO A 221 77.54 27.47 -40.57
CA PRO A 221 77.46 28.73 -39.79
C PRO A 221 76.15 29.60 -39.85
N LEU A 222 75.66 30.04 -38.67
CA LEU A 222 75.34 31.44 -38.25
C LEU A 222 74.44 32.44 -39.06
N ARG A 223 73.39 32.92 -38.35
CA ARG A 223 73.02 34.35 -38.02
C ARG A 223 71.82 35.13 -38.65
N ARG A 224 71.02 35.71 -37.71
CA ARG A 224 70.29 37.03 -37.67
C ARG A 224 68.88 37.23 -38.29
N SER A 225 67.87 37.27 -37.41
CA SER A 225 66.85 38.34 -37.12
C SER A 225 66.65 39.58 -38.03
N PRO A 226 65.51 40.34 -37.93
CA PRO A 226 64.13 40.02 -37.44
C PRO A 226 62.92 40.72 -38.14
N GLY A 227 61.68 40.29 -37.86
CA GLY A 227 60.61 41.22 -37.39
C GLY A 227 59.31 41.47 -38.19
N ARG A 228 58.19 41.57 -37.43
CA ARG A 228 56.90 42.30 -37.69
C ARG A 228 55.99 41.87 -38.89
N PRO A 229 54.69 42.26 -38.90
CA PRO A 229 53.73 42.26 -37.78
C PRO A 229 52.31 41.69 -38.16
N THR A 230 51.44 41.64 -37.16
CA THR A 230 50.01 41.26 -37.22
C THR A 230 49.15 42.01 -38.26
N ARG A 231 48.10 41.35 -38.77
CA ARG A 231 46.84 42.03 -39.18
C ARG A 231 45.59 41.31 -38.67
N LEU A 232 44.78 42.05 -37.91
CA LEU A 232 43.43 41.71 -37.48
C LEU A 232 42.53 42.88 -37.90
N SER A 233 41.58 42.68 -38.81
CA SER A 233 40.44 43.59 -39.12
C SER A 233 39.68 43.15 -40.39
N ARG A 234 38.50 43.77 -40.61
CA ARG A 234 37.60 43.68 -41.79
C ARG A 234 36.88 42.34 -42.03
N ARG A 235 35.65 42.25 -41.49
CA ARG A 235 34.46 41.71 -42.19
C ARG A 235 33.18 42.22 -41.52
N LEU A 236 32.77 43.46 -41.83
CA LEU A 236 31.48 44.06 -41.45
C LEU A 236 31.09 45.14 -42.47
N SER A 237 30.29 44.80 -43.49
CA SER A 237 29.48 45.76 -44.27
C SER A 237 28.62 45.09 -45.36
N ARG A 238 27.29 45.31 -45.29
CA ARG A 238 26.28 45.21 -46.38
C ARG A 238 25.98 43.80 -46.96
N PRO A 239 24.83 43.59 -47.64
CA PRO A 239 23.50 43.64 -47.02
C PRO A 239 22.59 42.44 -47.41
N LEU A 240 21.36 42.41 -46.90
CA LEU A 240 20.32 41.44 -47.27
C LEU A 240 19.45 41.94 -48.45
N ALA A 241 19.18 41.06 -49.42
CA ALA A 241 18.12 41.14 -50.42
C ALA A 241 17.73 39.71 -50.89
N PRO A 242 16.51 39.45 -51.40
CA PRO A 242 15.94 38.10 -51.48
C PRO A 242 16.04 37.41 -52.85
N ASP A 243 15.55 36.16 -52.87
CA ASP A 243 15.17 35.30 -53.99
C ASP A 243 16.19 34.91 -55.08
N SER A 244 16.59 33.63 -55.05
CA SER A 244 16.49 32.75 -56.22
C SER A 244 16.54 31.27 -55.81
N ARG A 245 15.87 30.42 -56.60
CA ARG A 245 15.64 28.99 -56.30
C ARG A 245 16.97 28.21 -56.27
N MET A 246 17.29 27.57 -55.15
CA MET A 246 18.44 26.69 -55.04
C MET A 246 18.09 25.29 -55.56
N ASN A 247 18.60 24.93 -56.74
CA ASN A 247 18.33 23.63 -57.37
C ASN A 247 18.88 22.47 -56.51
N LEU A 248 18.03 21.51 -56.18
CA LEU A 248 18.33 20.41 -55.26
C LEU A 248 18.52 19.09 -56.03
N VAL A 249 19.52 19.08 -56.92
CA VAL A 249 19.89 17.92 -57.75
C VAL A 249 21.40 17.68 -57.68
N ASP A 250 21.86 17.06 -56.60
CA ASP A 250 22.91 16.03 -56.67
C ASP A 250 23.04 15.27 -55.33
N LEU A 251 22.34 14.13 -55.22
CA LEU A 251 22.50 13.16 -54.13
C LEU A 251 22.51 11.75 -54.71
N GLN A 252 23.68 11.31 -55.18
CA GLN A 252 23.88 9.97 -55.71
C GLN A 252 23.56 8.89 -54.64
N PRO A 253 22.63 7.95 -54.91
CA PRO A 253 22.32 6.87 -53.99
C PRO A 253 23.44 5.81 -54.04
N GLY A 254 24.24 5.72 -52.97
CA GLY A 254 25.26 4.66 -52.88
C GLY A 254 26.28 4.77 -51.76
N ARG A 255 26.56 5.98 -51.23
CA ARG A 255 27.47 6.11 -50.07
C ARG A 255 26.71 5.81 -48.77
N PRO A 256 27.13 4.82 -47.96
CA PRO A 256 26.52 4.62 -46.65
C PRO A 256 26.79 5.85 -45.77
N ILE A 257 25.72 6.42 -45.22
CA ILE A 257 25.84 7.43 -44.17
C ILE A 257 26.68 6.81 -43.04
N PRO A 258 27.79 7.44 -42.59
CA PRO A 258 28.61 6.87 -41.54
C PRO A 258 27.76 6.69 -40.28
N GLU A 259 27.65 5.45 -39.80
CA GLU A 259 26.92 5.14 -38.57
C GLU A 259 27.40 6.10 -37.46
N PRO A 260 26.49 6.74 -36.70
CA PRO A 260 26.85 7.52 -35.51
C PRO A 260 27.54 6.64 -34.46
N ARG A 261 28.87 6.53 -34.59
CA ARG A 261 29.71 5.66 -33.75
C ARG A 261 29.53 6.03 -32.29
N THR A 262 29.08 5.06 -31.51
CA THR A 262 28.76 5.14 -30.08
C THR A 262 27.68 6.17 -29.72
N ARG A 263 26.59 5.69 -29.11
CA ARG A 263 25.73 6.54 -28.26
C ARG A 263 26.63 7.25 -27.25
N PRO A 264 26.39 8.52 -26.88
CA PRO A 264 27.11 9.13 -25.78
C PRO A 264 26.95 8.24 -24.53
N PRO A 265 28.01 8.01 -23.74
CA PRO A 265 27.87 7.30 -22.49
C PRO A 265 26.84 8.02 -21.62
N ALA A 266 26.10 7.27 -20.81
CA ALA A 266 25.23 7.83 -19.78
C ALA A 266 26.02 7.90 -18.47
N PRO A 267 26.84 8.95 -18.21
CA PRO A 267 27.72 9.03 -17.02
C PRO A 267 26.97 8.86 -15.70
N MET A 268 25.69 9.23 -15.65
CA MET A 268 24.86 9.10 -14.45
C MET A 268 24.33 7.69 -14.23
N LEU A 269 24.29 6.83 -15.25
CA LEU A 269 23.71 5.49 -15.15
C LEU A 269 24.51 4.55 -14.23
N PRO A 270 25.86 4.49 -14.27
CA PRO A 270 26.66 3.79 -13.25
C PRO A 270 26.42 4.30 -11.82
N ILE A 271 26.17 5.61 -11.65
CA ILE A 271 25.87 6.21 -10.34
C ILE A 271 24.52 5.71 -9.83
N ALA A 272 23.47 5.78 -10.65
CA ALA A 272 22.14 5.29 -10.30
C ALA A 272 22.12 3.79 -9.99
N LEU A 273 22.76 2.98 -10.84
CA LEU A 273 22.88 1.52 -10.63
C LEU A 273 23.68 1.19 -9.37
N GLY A 274 24.81 1.87 -9.14
CA GLY A 274 25.61 1.73 -7.94
C GLY A 274 24.83 2.08 -6.69
N MET A 275 24.16 3.25 -6.66
CA MET A 275 23.36 3.68 -5.51
C MET A 275 22.24 2.70 -5.17
N MET A 276 21.51 2.19 -6.17
CA MET A 276 20.50 1.15 -5.96
C MET A 276 21.12 -0.14 -5.41
N ALA A 277 22.24 -0.60 -5.96
CA ALA A 277 22.94 -1.78 -5.45
C ALA A 277 23.39 -1.60 -3.99
N GLY A 278 23.90 -0.42 -3.62
CA GLY A 278 24.28 -0.09 -2.24
C GLY A 278 23.11 -0.16 -1.26
N ILE A 279 21.95 0.40 -1.64
CA ILE A 279 20.71 0.33 -0.85
C ILE A 279 20.23 -1.12 -0.68
N LEU A 280 20.27 -1.92 -1.75
CA LEU A 280 19.91 -3.35 -1.69
C LEU A 280 20.86 -4.16 -0.79
N ILE A 281 22.18 -3.93 -0.90
CA ILE A 281 23.19 -4.58 -0.05
C ILE A 281 22.96 -4.22 1.42
N ASP A 282 22.73 -2.94 1.73
CA ASP A 282 22.51 -2.50 3.10
C ASP A 282 21.20 -3.04 3.71
N ALA A 283 20.15 -3.19 2.92
CA ALA A 283 18.89 -3.77 3.37
C ALA A 283 18.98 -5.28 3.68
N HIS A 284 19.98 -5.99 3.15
CA HIS A 284 20.19 -7.42 3.43
C HIS A 284 21.34 -7.72 4.41
N ILE A 285 22.36 -6.86 4.49
CA ILE A 285 23.60 -7.11 5.24
C ILE A 285 23.83 -6.07 6.35
N GLN A 286 23.04 -4.98 6.41
CA GLN A 286 23.15 -3.90 7.40
C GLN A 286 24.58 -3.34 7.56
N MET A 287 25.15 -2.84 6.46
CA MET A 287 26.55 -2.42 6.44
C MET A 287 26.86 -1.31 7.47
N PRO A 288 28.00 -1.39 8.20
CA PRO A 288 28.46 -0.29 9.04
C PRO A 288 28.69 0.98 8.21
N ILE A 289 28.20 2.12 8.70
CA ILE A 289 28.35 3.43 8.02
C ILE A 289 29.83 3.75 7.79
N ALA A 290 30.72 3.36 8.71
CA ALA A 290 32.16 3.50 8.57
C ALA A 290 32.75 2.69 7.40
N LEU A 291 32.24 1.47 7.14
CA LEU A 291 32.65 0.66 5.99
C LEU A 291 32.18 1.32 4.68
N SER A 292 30.93 1.77 4.65
CA SER A 292 30.35 2.48 3.51
C SER A 292 31.10 3.79 3.19
N ALA A 293 31.55 4.53 4.22
CA ALA A 293 32.42 5.70 4.06
C ALA A 293 33.83 5.32 3.59
N ALA A 294 34.42 4.24 4.13
CA ALA A 294 35.73 3.75 3.70
C ALA A 294 35.75 3.35 2.21
N VAL A 295 34.66 2.77 1.69
CA VAL A 295 34.49 2.49 0.25
C VAL A 295 34.55 3.77 -0.59
N VAL A 296 33.93 4.86 -0.13
CA VAL A 296 33.96 6.17 -0.83
C VAL A 296 35.35 6.82 -0.75
N VAL A 297 36.07 6.68 0.36
CA VAL A 297 37.45 7.19 0.51
C VAL A 297 38.44 6.38 -0.33
N ALA A 298 38.32 5.05 -0.32
CA ALA A 298 39.12 4.16 -1.17
C ALA A 298 38.87 4.42 -2.66
N TRP A 299 37.63 4.73 -3.05
CA TRP A 299 37.32 5.20 -4.40
C TRP A 299 38.03 6.51 -4.75
N ALA A 300 38.03 7.50 -3.86
CA ALA A 300 38.68 8.78 -4.14
C ALA A 300 40.19 8.59 -4.40
N ALA A 301 40.85 7.73 -3.62
CA ALA A 301 42.23 7.30 -3.87
C ALA A 301 42.38 6.55 -5.22
N ALA A 302 41.49 5.61 -5.53
CA ALA A 302 41.51 4.87 -6.78
C ALA A 302 41.30 5.76 -8.03
N MET A 303 40.50 6.83 -7.95
CA MET A 303 40.34 7.81 -9.03
C MET A 303 41.60 8.65 -9.27
N ILE A 304 42.36 8.96 -8.22
CA ILE A 304 43.66 9.63 -8.36
C ILE A 304 44.66 8.71 -9.08
N GLN A 305 44.62 7.40 -8.80
CA GLN A 305 45.50 6.40 -9.41
C GLN A 305 45.10 5.97 -10.84
N THR A 306 43.81 5.95 -11.19
CA THR A 306 43.30 5.44 -12.49
C THR A 306 43.11 6.50 -13.58
N ARG A 307 43.70 7.69 -13.39
CA ARG A 307 43.72 8.79 -14.36
C ARG A 307 44.07 8.28 -15.77
N GLY A 308 43.17 8.54 -16.73
CA GLY A 308 43.29 8.13 -18.13
C GLY A 308 42.49 6.88 -18.54
N ARG A 309 42.00 6.04 -17.61
CA ARG A 309 41.22 4.83 -17.94
C ARG A 309 39.72 5.02 -17.74
N LEU A 310 39.04 5.57 -18.76
CA LEU A 310 37.59 5.89 -18.74
C LEU A 310 36.69 4.76 -18.19
N HIS A 311 36.90 3.50 -18.58
CA HIS A 311 36.08 2.38 -18.11
C HIS A 311 36.30 2.05 -16.62
N ALA A 312 37.53 2.19 -16.11
CA ALA A 312 37.80 2.09 -14.67
C ALA A 312 37.16 3.25 -13.91
N GLY A 313 37.16 4.45 -14.52
CA GLY A 313 36.38 5.62 -14.08
C GLY A 313 34.92 5.27 -13.76
N TRP A 314 34.18 4.77 -14.76
CA TRP A 314 32.76 4.43 -14.60
C TRP A 314 32.49 3.30 -13.61
N ALA A 315 33.32 2.25 -13.61
CA ALA A 315 33.16 1.13 -12.68
C ALA A 315 33.37 1.57 -11.22
N ALA A 316 34.45 2.31 -10.95
CA ALA A 316 34.76 2.79 -9.61
C ALA A 316 33.71 3.82 -9.13
N LEU A 317 33.24 4.72 -10.01
CA LEU A 317 32.18 5.68 -9.70
C LEU A 317 30.87 4.99 -9.27
N GLY A 318 30.54 3.84 -9.88
CA GLY A 318 29.43 2.99 -9.43
C GLY A 318 29.66 2.39 -8.04
N VAL A 319 30.89 1.98 -7.70
CA VAL A 319 31.25 1.47 -6.36
C VAL A 319 31.16 2.58 -5.29
N ALA A 320 31.59 3.81 -5.58
CA ALA A 320 31.37 4.94 -4.67
C ALA A 320 29.89 5.27 -4.49
N ALA A 321 29.10 5.22 -5.57
CA ALA A 321 27.66 5.41 -5.47
C ALA A 321 27.00 4.30 -4.63
N ALA A 322 27.50 3.06 -4.67
CA ALA A 322 27.06 1.99 -3.78
C ALA A 322 27.41 2.25 -2.32
N GLY A 323 28.65 2.68 -2.00
CA GLY A 323 29.01 3.11 -0.65
C GLY A 323 28.12 4.26 -0.14
N MET A 324 27.86 5.25 -0.99
CA MET A 324 26.96 6.37 -0.69
C MET A 324 25.50 5.92 -0.49
N GLY A 325 25.00 5.01 -1.33
CA GLY A 325 23.65 4.44 -1.22
C GLY A 325 23.46 3.63 0.06
N ALA A 326 24.42 2.77 0.39
CA ALA A 326 24.44 2.00 1.63
C ALA A 326 24.47 2.92 2.87
N ALA A 327 25.39 3.89 2.91
CA ALA A 327 25.45 4.89 3.99
C ALA A 327 24.14 5.69 4.10
N ARG A 328 23.56 6.11 2.98
CA ARG A 328 22.31 6.90 2.97
C ARG A 328 21.11 6.10 3.46
N HIS A 329 21.03 4.82 3.13
CA HIS A 329 20.01 3.89 3.63
C HIS A 329 20.19 3.59 5.12
N ALA A 330 21.42 3.28 5.55
CA ALA A 330 21.76 3.08 6.96
C ALA A 330 21.37 4.29 7.85
N LEU A 331 21.63 5.51 7.35
CA LEU A 331 21.22 6.76 8.01
C LEU A 331 19.70 7.03 7.98
N ALA A 332 18.93 6.39 7.10
CA ALA A 332 17.47 6.48 7.07
C ALA A 332 16.78 5.42 7.94
N GLU A 333 17.37 4.22 8.05
CA GLU A 333 16.77 3.08 8.73
C GLU A 333 17.25 2.92 10.18
N ARG A 334 18.55 3.11 10.45
CA ARG A 334 19.18 2.71 11.72
C ARG A 334 19.65 3.88 12.59
N TRP A 335 19.83 5.08 12.04
CA TRP A 335 20.30 6.24 12.82
C TRP A 335 19.14 7.17 13.21
N LEU A 336 18.75 7.13 14.49
CA LEU A 336 17.68 7.94 15.06
C LEU A 336 18.25 8.99 16.03
N PRO A 337 17.84 10.27 15.95
CA PRO A 337 18.20 11.30 16.94
C PRO A 337 17.88 10.86 18.38
N PRO A 338 18.62 11.29 19.41
CA PRO A 338 18.38 10.87 20.81
C PRO A 338 16.96 11.16 21.30
N ASP A 339 16.42 12.31 20.89
CA ASP A 339 15.09 12.86 21.13
C ASP A 339 13.98 12.24 20.24
N HIS A 340 14.30 11.29 19.37
CA HIS A 340 13.35 10.75 18.40
C HIS A 340 12.32 9.82 19.05
N VAL A 341 11.03 10.02 18.75
CA VAL A 341 9.87 9.34 19.36
C VAL A 341 9.96 7.80 19.45
N ALA A 342 10.60 7.15 18.48
CA ALA A 342 10.79 5.70 18.51
C ALA A 342 11.79 5.20 19.58
N ARG A 343 12.68 6.07 20.08
CA ARG A 343 13.63 5.72 21.15
C ARG A 343 12.97 5.72 22.53
N PHE A 344 11.95 6.56 22.73
CA PHE A 344 11.08 6.48 23.91
C PHE A 344 10.39 5.10 23.99
N LEU A 345 9.92 4.59 22.83
CA LEU A 345 9.36 3.23 22.75
C LEU A 345 10.41 2.15 23.07
N SER A 346 11.64 2.23 22.56
CA SER A 346 12.69 1.23 22.86
C SER A 346 13.27 1.32 24.28
N HIS A 347 13.15 2.46 24.97
CA HIS A 347 13.47 2.54 26.40
C HIS A 347 12.29 2.13 27.29
N SER A 348 11.09 1.96 26.73
CA SER A 348 9.92 1.44 27.45
C SER A 348 9.80 -0.10 27.45
N THR A 349 10.74 -0.81 26.81
CA THR A 349 10.70 -2.28 26.64
C THR A 349 11.61 -3.08 27.58
N ASP A 350 12.51 -2.45 28.34
CA ASP A 350 13.43 -3.14 29.27
C ASP A 350 12.80 -3.47 30.64
N SER A 351 11.63 -2.92 30.97
CA SER A 351 10.91 -3.23 32.21
C SER A 351 9.99 -4.44 32.02
N THR A 352 10.14 -5.47 32.84
CA THR A 352 9.31 -6.70 32.83
C THR A 352 7.82 -6.45 33.10
N GLU A 353 7.44 -5.26 33.56
CA GLU A 353 6.06 -4.79 33.63
C GLU A 353 5.76 -3.80 32.49
N ARG A 354 4.89 -4.19 31.54
CA ARG A 354 4.06 -3.29 30.71
C ARG A 354 3.01 -4.07 29.92
N LEU A 355 1.76 -4.02 30.37
CA LEU A 355 0.61 -4.67 29.71
C LEU A 355 0.22 -4.00 28.38
N GLU A 356 0.34 -2.67 28.27
CA GLU A 356 -0.27 -1.90 27.20
C GLU A 356 0.64 -0.78 26.66
N ALA A 357 0.37 -0.35 25.43
CA ALA A 357 1.00 0.81 24.82
C ALA A 357 0.72 2.09 25.64
N PRO A 358 1.75 2.87 26.04
CA PRO A 358 1.60 3.98 26.96
C PRO A 358 0.67 5.06 26.41
N ILE A 359 -0.24 5.55 27.26
CA ILE A 359 -0.99 6.77 26.99
C ILE A 359 -0.04 7.94 27.19
N VAL A 360 0.11 8.76 26.15
CA VAL A 360 0.96 9.95 26.14
C VAL A 360 0.19 11.11 25.53
N LYS A 361 0.59 12.34 25.90
CA LYS A 361 0.11 13.58 25.29
C LYS A 361 1.26 14.18 24.47
N VAL A 362 1.06 14.35 23.17
CA VAL A 362 2.12 14.73 22.23
C VAL A 362 1.75 16.01 21.50
N ARG A 363 2.66 16.99 21.48
CA ARG A 363 2.50 18.26 20.78
C ARG A 363 3.29 18.24 19.47
N GLY A 364 2.64 18.61 18.37
CA GLY A 364 3.26 18.63 17.05
C GLY A 364 2.48 19.41 16.01
N GLN A 365 3.00 19.41 14.78
CA GLN A 365 2.39 20.10 13.64
C GLN A 365 1.84 19.08 12.64
N ILE A 366 0.64 19.33 12.10
CA ILE A 366 0.03 18.46 11.08
C ILE A 366 0.74 18.67 9.74
N ILE A 367 1.25 17.58 9.13
CA ILE A 367 2.04 17.65 7.88
C ILE A 367 1.39 16.99 6.66
N THR A 368 0.27 16.29 6.84
CA THR A 368 -0.58 15.76 5.75
C THR A 368 -2.02 16.21 5.98
N PRO A 369 -2.84 16.40 4.93
CA PRO A 369 -4.27 16.64 5.09
C PRO A 369 -4.91 15.56 5.99
N PRO A 370 -5.75 15.93 6.98
CA PRO A 370 -6.52 14.96 7.75
C PRO A 370 -7.58 14.28 6.89
N VAL A 371 -7.34 13.01 6.54
CA VAL A 371 -8.27 12.21 5.72
C VAL A 371 -9.25 11.52 6.65
N THR A 372 -10.51 11.97 6.67
CA THR A 372 -11.62 11.21 7.26
C THR A 372 -12.00 10.08 6.30
N ARG A 373 -12.15 8.86 6.82
CA ARG A 373 -12.67 7.71 6.08
C ARG A 373 -13.90 7.18 6.78
N GLU A 374 -15.03 7.26 6.08
CA GLU A 374 -16.26 6.57 6.45
C GLU A 374 -16.11 5.04 6.34
N PRO A 375 -16.94 4.27 7.06
CA PRO A 375 -17.08 2.83 6.82
C PRO A 375 -17.51 2.55 5.38
N ASP A 376 -17.16 1.36 4.87
CA ASP A 376 -17.56 0.91 3.54
C ASP A 376 -19.08 0.61 3.50
N PRO A 377 -19.91 1.41 2.80
CA PRO A 377 -21.37 1.27 2.87
C PRO A 377 -21.89 0.04 2.10
N ALA A 378 -21.07 -0.53 1.22
CA ALA A 378 -21.41 -1.78 0.52
C ALA A 378 -21.29 -3.01 1.43
N VAL A 379 -20.59 -2.90 2.57
CA VAL A 379 -20.54 -3.92 3.61
C VAL A 379 -21.62 -3.60 4.64
N ARG A 380 -22.76 -4.32 4.57
CA ARG A 380 -23.77 -4.27 5.65
C ARG A 380 -23.11 -4.75 6.94
N ARG A 381 -23.27 -3.98 8.01
CA ARG A 381 -22.71 -4.28 9.35
C ARG A 381 -23.86 -4.27 10.35
N PRO A 382 -23.96 -5.24 11.28
CA PRO A 382 -24.99 -5.21 12.33
C PRO A 382 -24.73 -4.17 13.44
N TYR A 383 -23.70 -3.32 13.29
CA TYR A 383 -23.23 -2.37 14.29
C TYR A 383 -22.65 -1.12 13.60
N PRO A 384 -22.80 0.08 14.18
CA PRO A 384 -22.19 1.29 13.65
C PRO A 384 -20.67 1.25 13.85
N VAL A 385 -19.91 1.55 12.80
CA VAL A 385 -18.47 1.76 12.87
C VAL A 385 -18.22 3.26 12.80
N ALA A 386 -17.54 3.83 13.82
CA ALA A 386 -17.17 5.23 13.77
C ALA A 386 -16.17 5.50 12.61
N PRO A 387 -16.35 6.58 11.82
CA PRO A 387 -15.37 7.02 10.84
C PRO A 387 -14.00 7.27 11.46
N ARG A 388 -12.97 7.15 10.63
CA ARG A 388 -11.57 7.20 11.07
C ARG A 388 -10.85 8.35 10.38
N THR A 389 -10.43 9.34 11.16
CA THR A 389 -9.57 10.42 10.67
C THR A 389 -8.10 10.02 10.83
N THR A 390 -7.31 10.11 9.76
CA THR A 390 -5.86 9.85 9.80
C THR A 390 -5.06 11.04 9.29
N PHE A 391 -3.93 11.32 9.96
CA PHE A 391 -2.94 12.31 9.55
C PHE A 391 -1.56 11.97 10.11
N VAL A 392 -0.52 12.58 9.55
CA VAL A 392 0.85 12.51 10.10
C VAL A 392 1.13 13.76 10.90
N LEU A 393 1.57 13.57 12.14
CA LEU A 393 2.06 14.59 13.05
C LEU A 393 3.59 14.62 13.03
N GLU A 394 4.18 15.79 12.81
CA GLU A 394 5.62 16.03 13.02
C GLU A 394 5.78 16.57 14.44
N VAL A 395 6.32 15.72 15.32
CA VAL A 395 6.37 15.95 16.77
C VAL A 395 7.40 17.03 17.10
N ARG A 396 7.08 17.83 18.12
CA ARG A 396 7.99 18.83 18.72
C ARG A 396 8.26 18.56 20.19
N ALA A 397 7.28 18.04 20.93
CA ALA A 397 7.42 17.68 22.33
C ALA A 397 6.39 16.63 22.79
N MET A 398 6.67 15.99 23.92
CA MET A 398 5.69 15.30 24.76
C MET A 398 5.39 16.17 25.98
N VAL A 399 4.11 16.25 26.34
CA VAL A 399 3.59 17.17 27.36
C VAL A 399 3.18 16.36 28.57
N GLY A 400 4.05 16.32 29.59
CA GLY A 400 3.73 15.84 30.94
C GLY A 400 3.51 17.03 31.87
N ASP A 401 4.02 16.92 33.10
CA ASP A 401 4.20 18.07 34.00
C ASP A 401 5.26 19.04 33.44
N ASP A 402 6.34 18.48 32.87
CA ASP A 402 7.32 19.17 32.02
C ASP A 402 7.07 18.92 30.52
N GLU A 403 7.47 19.86 29.67
CA GLU A 403 7.47 19.70 28.21
C GLU A 403 8.80 19.12 27.72
N ILE A 404 8.82 17.83 27.41
CA ILE A 404 10.01 17.08 26.99
C ILE A 404 10.19 17.24 25.47
N PRO A 405 11.29 17.84 24.96
CA PRO A 405 11.53 17.98 23.53
C PRO A 405 11.63 16.62 22.84
N MET A 406 10.90 16.43 21.74
CA MET A 406 10.86 15.18 20.99
C MET A 406 10.69 15.42 19.50
N SER A 407 11.36 14.61 18.67
CA SER A 407 11.26 14.70 17.21
C SER A 407 10.77 13.41 16.55
N GLY A 408 10.51 13.49 15.25
CA GLY A 408 10.07 12.38 14.41
C GLY A 408 8.65 12.52 13.93
N ARG A 409 8.18 11.51 13.19
CA ARG A 409 6.85 11.47 12.60
C ARG A 409 6.02 10.34 13.17
N VAL A 410 4.79 10.70 13.54
CA VAL A 410 3.81 9.82 14.15
C VAL A 410 2.58 9.78 13.26
N ALA A 411 2.11 8.58 12.91
CA ALA A 411 0.80 8.41 12.28
C ALA A 411 -0.28 8.49 13.37
N VAL A 412 -1.17 9.49 13.28
CA VAL A 412 -2.33 9.61 14.17
C VAL A 412 -3.50 8.88 13.55
N LEU A 413 -4.15 8.02 14.33
CA LEU A 413 -5.37 7.30 13.99
C LEU A 413 -6.44 7.64 15.02
N ALA A 414 -7.42 8.45 14.62
CA ALA A 414 -8.52 8.92 15.47
C ALA A 414 -9.85 8.28 15.03
N ARG A 415 -10.60 7.64 15.94
CA ARG A 415 -11.94 7.06 15.63
C ARG A 415 -13.08 8.09 15.73
N THR A 416 -12.92 9.22 15.07
CA THR A 416 -13.88 10.32 15.11
C THR A 416 -13.97 10.99 13.73
N PRO A 417 -15.17 11.47 13.31
CA PRO A 417 -15.34 12.19 12.06
C PRO A 417 -14.70 13.59 12.09
N LYS A 418 -14.31 14.08 10.90
CA LYS A 418 -14.28 15.51 10.51
C LYS A 418 -13.84 16.50 11.61
N LEU A 419 -12.63 16.32 12.15
CA LEU A 419 -12.01 17.14 13.21
C LEU A 419 -11.81 18.66 12.90
N GLY A 420 -12.14 19.14 11.70
CA GLY A 420 -11.93 20.55 11.28
C GLY A 420 -10.47 21.00 11.05
N LEU A 421 -9.50 20.15 11.40
CA LEU A 421 -8.06 20.40 11.35
C LEU A 421 -7.48 20.53 9.94
N ARG A 422 -6.40 21.31 9.79
CA ARG A 422 -5.74 21.62 8.52
C ARG A 422 -4.23 21.34 8.56
N VAL A 423 -3.60 21.36 7.39
CA VAL A 423 -2.14 21.22 7.27
C VAL A 423 -1.46 22.48 7.79
N GLY A 424 -0.50 22.31 8.71
CA GLY A 424 0.21 23.40 9.35
C GLY A 424 -0.27 23.73 10.76
N ASP A 425 -1.46 23.29 11.17
CA ASP A 425 -1.99 23.54 12.52
C ASP A 425 -1.13 22.86 13.60
N ILE A 426 -1.05 23.47 14.78
CA ILE A 426 -0.34 22.93 15.95
C ILE A 426 -1.37 22.32 16.90
N VAL A 427 -1.23 21.02 17.15
CA VAL A 427 -2.17 20.23 17.97
C VAL A 427 -1.46 19.50 19.10
N GLU A 428 -2.18 19.32 20.20
CA GLU A 428 -1.91 18.31 21.21
C GLU A 428 -2.79 17.09 20.93
N VAL A 429 -2.20 15.91 20.89
CA VAL A 429 -2.91 14.63 20.74
C VAL A 429 -2.60 13.77 21.96
N THR A 430 -3.63 13.46 22.74
CA THR A 430 -3.58 12.43 23.78
C THR A 430 -3.99 11.09 23.18
N GLY A 431 -3.22 10.03 23.44
CA GLY A 431 -3.54 8.70 22.92
C GLY A 431 -2.49 7.65 23.26
N ARG A 432 -2.75 6.40 22.85
CA ARG A 432 -1.84 5.27 23.03
C ARG A 432 -0.76 5.27 21.95
N LEU A 433 0.50 5.46 22.33
CA LEU A 433 1.64 5.47 21.41
C LEU A 433 2.27 4.07 21.32
N ALA A 434 2.36 3.53 20.10
CA ALA A 434 2.91 2.21 19.83
C ALA A 434 3.87 2.24 18.62
N ALA A 435 4.77 1.27 18.54
CA ALA A 435 5.48 0.98 17.30
C ALA A 435 4.48 0.42 16.26
N PRO A 436 4.64 0.69 14.95
CA PRO A 436 3.85 0.03 13.91
C PRO A 436 4.09 -1.49 13.96
N SER A 437 3.02 -2.27 14.12
CA SER A 437 3.12 -3.74 14.17
C SER A 437 3.60 -4.33 12.84
N PRO A 438 4.51 -5.32 12.84
CA PRO A 438 4.75 -6.16 11.67
C PRO A 438 3.49 -6.97 11.32
N PRO A 439 3.38 -7.53 10.09
CA PRO A 439 2.28 -8.41 9.72
C PRO A 439 2.23 -9.62 10.66
N ARG A 440 1.03 -10.01 11.06
CA ARG A 440 0.78 -11.16 11.95
C ARG A 440 0.24 -12.37 11.20
N ASN A 441 -0.41 -12.14 10.05
CA ASN A 441 -1.02 -13.18 9.23
C ASN A 441 -0.35 -13.26 7.84
N PRO A 442 -0.10 -14.46 7.29
CA PRO A 442 0.39 -14.61 5.92
C PRO A 442 -0.55 -13.93 4.91
N GLY A 443 0.01 -13.10 4.04
CA GLY A 443 -0.77 -12.31 3.07
C GLY A 443 -1.08 -10.87 3.49
N GLU A 444 -0.87 -10.51 4.75
CA GLU A 444 -0.94 -9.10 5.18
C GLU A 444 0.16 -8.25 4.55
N MET A 445 -0.16 -6.99 4.24
CA MET A 445 0.84 -6.00 3.86
C MET A 445 1.67 -5.59 5.08
N ASP A 446 3.00 -5.59 4.95
CA ASP A 446 3.89 -5.05 5.99
C ASP A 446 3.79 -3.52 6.08
N TRP A 447 2.81 -3.07 6.86
CA TRP A 447 2.60 -1.68 7.22
C TRP A 447 3.75 -1.12 8.07
N ALA A 448 4.48 -1.96 8.82
CA ALA A 448 5.64 -1.51 9.57
C ALA A 448 6.78 -1.11 8.62
N ALA A 449 7.24 -1.97 7.70
CA ALA A 449 8.23 -1.55 6.70
C ALA A 449 7.75 -0.39 5.82
N HIS A 450 6.45 -0.34 5.47
CA HIS A 450 5.90 0.77 4.70
C HIS A 450 5.99 2.11 5.44
N GLN A 451 5.63 2.14 6.73
CA GLN A 451 5.77 3.32 7.58
C GLN A 451 7.25 3.65 7.88
N ARG A 452 8.07 2.64 8.24
CA ARG A 452 9.52 2.75 8.47
C ARG A 452 10.20 3.49 7.31
N ARG A 453 9.98 3.04 6.06
CA ARG A 453 10.51 3.66 4.82
C ARG A 453 10.00 5.08 4.55
N SER A 454 8.83 5.43 5.06
CA SER A 454 8.23 6.76 4.97
C SER A 454 8.73 7.73 6.06
N GLY A 455 9.60 7.27 6.97
CA GLY A 455 10.10 8.03 8.12
C GLY A 455 9.14 8.07 9.31
N ILE A 456 8.06 7.26 9.28
CA ILE A 456 7.12 7.10 10.39
C ILE A 456 7.55 5.88 11.20
N ARG A 457 7.82 6.07 12.49
CA ARG A 457 8.35 5.00 13.37
C ARG A 457 7.47 4.74 14.60
N ALA A 458 6.37 5.48 14.75
CA ALA A 458 5.37 5.30 15.79
C ALA A 458 3.96 5.63 15.28
N THR A 459 2.96 4.98 15.85
CA THR A 459 1.53 5.23 15.64
C THR A 459 0.92 5.71 16.96
N LEU A 460 0.11 6.76 16.92
CA LEU A 460 -0.64 7.27 18.07
C LEU A 460 -2.14 7.04 17.81
N ARG A 461 -2.76 6.21 18.65
CA ARG A 461 -4.17 5.82 18.52
C ARG A 461 -5.00 6.57 19.55
N THR A 462 -6.08 7.21 19.10
CA THR A 462 -7.10 7.78 19.97
C THR A 462 -8.50 7.41 19.51
N ASP A 463 -9.39 7.20 20.48
CA ASP A 463 -10.75 6.73 20.23
C ASP A 463 -11.79 7.87 20.40
N HIS A 464 -11.36 9.08 20.83
CA HIS A 464 -12.22 10.25 21.05
C HIS A 464 -11.64 11.52 20.41
N GLY A 465 -12.51 12.38 19.85
CA GLY A 465 -12.08 13.63 19.21
C GLY A 465 -11.57 14.70 20.18
N GLU A 466 -12.14 14.75 21.39
CA GLU A 466 -11.72 15.67 22.46
C GLU A 466 -10.26 15.48 22.92
N SER A 467 -9.70 14.30 22.65
CA SER A 467 -8.28 14.01 22.87
C SER A 467 -7.34 14.70 21.85
N ILE A 468 -7.88 15.42 20.87
CA ILE A 468 -7.13 16.21 19.89
C ILE A 468 -7.53 17.68 20.03
N ARG A 469 -6.62 18.49 20.56
CA ARG A 469 -6.83 19.92 20.80
C ARG A 469 -5.90 20.75 19.91
N ALA A 470 -6.47 21.64 19.10
CA ALA A 470 -5.69 22.71 18.47
C ALA A 470 -5.23 23.72 19.53
N ILE A 471 -3.94 24.07 19.53
CA ILE A 471 -3.37 25.13 20.37
C ILE A 471 -3.36 26.45 19.60
N ASP A 472 -2.84 26.38 18.37
CA ASP A 472 -2.74 27.49 17.44
C ASP A 472 -3.22 27.00 16.07
N ALA A 473 -4.34 27.56 15.63
CA ALA A 473 -4.95 27.35 14.32
C ALA A 473 -4.75 28.57 13.39
N THR A 474 -3.96 29.56 13.82
CA THR A 474 -4.06 30.95 13.34
C THR A 474 -2.73 31.53 12.85
N ASP A 475 -1.60 31.30 13.52
CA ASP A 475 -0.31 31.93 13.16
C ASP A 475 0.80 30.97 12.71
N ALA A 476 0.53 29.66 12.62
CA ALA A 476 1.43 28.66 12.03
C ALA A 476 1.54 28.74 10.47
N GLY A 477 1.60 29.96 9.91
CA GLY A 477 1.55 30.33 8.49
C GLY A 477 2.75 29.92 7.62
N GLY A 478 3.28 28.71 7.83
CA GLY A 478 4.38 28.16 7.03
C GLY A 478 3.97 27.79 5.60
N TRP A 479 4.96 27.62 4.72
CA TRP A 479 4.81 27.24 3.31
C TRP A 479 3.91 26.01 3.06
N ARG A 480 3.83 25.07 4.02
CA ARG A 480 2.94 23.90 3.96
C ARG A 480 1.45 24.29 3.96
N ARG A 481 1.07 25.27 4.79
CA ARG A 481 -0.31 25.80 4.86
C ARG A 481 -0.66 26.56 3.59
N LEU A 482 0.26 27.40 3.09
CA LEU A 482 0.11 28.08 1.79
C LEU A 482 -0.13 27.08 0.62
N ILE A 483 0.61 25.97 0.57
CA ILE A 483 0.38 24.92 -0.44
C ILE A 483 -0.96 24.22 -0.23
N ALA A 484 -1.35 23.92 1.01
CA ALA A 484 -2.63 23.27 1.30
C ALA A 484 -3.83 24.17 0.95
N ASP A 485 -3.82 25.43 1.38
CA ASP A 485 -4.85 26.42 1.05
C ASP A 485 -4.92 26.66 -0.47
N ALA A 486 -3.78 26.68 -1.17
CA ALA A 486 -3.75 26.72 -2.63
C ALA A 486 -4.37 25.46 -3.27
N ARG A 487 -4.04 24.25 -2.78
CA ARG A 487 -4.65 23.00 -3.26
C ARG A 487 -6.16 23.00 -3.06
N THR A 488 -6.64 23.42 -1.89
CA THR A 488 -8.08 23.51 -1.61
C THR A 488 -8.79 24.46 -2.58
N ARG A 489 -8.24 25.65 -2.84
CA ARG A 489 -8.81 26.60 -3.84
C ARG A 489 -8.83 26.02 -5.25
N LEU A 490 -7.76 25.34 -5.66
CA LEU A 490 -7.66 24.73 -7.00
C LEU A 490 -8.56 23.49 -7.13
N ARG A 491 -8.86 22.79 -6.03
CA ARG A 491 -9.91 21.76 -5.96
C ARG A 491 -11.29 22.38 -6.09
N GLY A 492 -11.54 23.54 -5.48
CA GLY A 492 -12.79 24.28 -5.64
C GLY A 492 -13.13 24.53 -7.12
N TYR A 493 -12.21 25.17 -7.86
CA TYR A 493 -12.34 25.41 -9.32
C TYR A 493 -12.43 24.15 -10.20
N LEU A 494 -12.23 22.95 -9.64
CA LEU A 494 -12.26 21.67 -10.34
C LEU A 494 -13.54 20.86 -10.07
N ILE A 495 -14.15 21.03 -8.88
CA ILE A 495 -15.19 20.15 -8.36
C ILE A 495 -16.53 20.89 -8.18
N GLU A 496 -16.54 21.98 -7.41
CA GLU A 496 -17.75 22.80 -7.08
C GLU A 496 -18.62 23.17 -8.30
N PRO A 497 -18.09 23.44 -9.52
CA PRO A 497 -18.91 23.90 -10.64
C PRO A 497 -19.62 22.80 -11.46
N GLY A 498 -19.56 21.53 -11.04
CA GLY A 498 -20.14 20.44 -11.83
C GLY A 498 -20.42 19.12 -11.11
N PHE A 499 -19.79 18.87 -9.96
CA PHE A 499 -20.00 17.67 -9.15
C PHE A 499 -20.80 18.02 -7.89
N GLU A 500 -21.65 17.10 -7.46
CA GLU A 500 -22.39 17.21 -6.19
C GLU A 500 -21.48 16.85 -5.00
N ASP A 501 -21.89 17.26 -3.79
CA ASP A 501 -21.22 16.81 -2.57
C ASP A 501 -21.26 15.26 -2.47
N ASP A 502 -20.13 14.68 -2.03
CA ASP A 502 -19.86 13.23 -1.96
C ASP A 502 -19.89 12.45 -3.30
N ASP A 503 -19.89 13.12 -4.47
CA ASP A 503 -19.77 12.48 -5.79
C ASP A 503 -18.45 11.66 -5.94
N PRO A 504 -18.50 10.34 -6.22
CA PRO A 504 -17.30 9.50 -6.35
C PRO A 504 -16.35 9.89 -7.51
N GLY A 505 -16.88 10.48 -8.57
CA GLY A 505 -16.15 10.99 -9.73
C GLY A 505 -15.29 12.20 -9.40
N ALA A 506 -15.73 13.06 -8.48
CA ALA A 506 -14.95 14.19 -7.99
C ALA A 506 -13.59 13.75 -7.41
N GLY A 507 -13.58 12.62 -6.68
CA GLY A 507 -12.37 12.00 -6.16
C GLY A 507 -11.41 11.53 -7.26
N VAL A 508 -11.95 10.95 -8.34
CA VAL A 508 -11.17 10.51 -9.52
C VAL A 508 -10.56 11.72 -10.24
N LEU A 509 -11.32 12.79 -10.45
CA LEU A 509 -10.83 14.00 -11.11
C LEU A 509 -9.74 14.72 -10.31
N SER A 510 -9.90 14.86 -8.99
CA SER A 510 -8.86 15.45 -8.12
C SER A 510 -7.58 14.59 -8.10
N ALA A 511 -7.72 13.26 -8.08
CA ALA A 511 -6.58 12.34 -8.18
C ALA A 511 -5.85 12.46 -9.54
N MET A 512 -6.58 12.64 -10.64
CA MET A 512 -6.02 12.79 -11.97
C MET A 512 -5.35 14.16 -12.20
N VAL A 513 -5.91 15.26 -11.70
CA VAL A 513 -5.43 16.63 -11.99
C VAL A 513 -4.46 17.14 -10.91
N LEU A 514 -4.85 17.03 -9.63
CA LEU A 514 -4.13 17.54 -8.46
C LEU A 514 -3.29 16.47 -7.75
N GLY A 515 -3.35 15.22 -8.19
CA GLY A 515 -2.60 14.10 -7.60
C GLY A 515 -3.12 13.64 -6.24
N GLU A 516 -4.32 14.07 -5.84
CA GLU A 516 -4.94 13.80 -4.54
C GLU A 516 -5.57 12.40 -4.49
N ARG A 517 -4.74 11.35 -4.54
CA ARG A 517 -5.22 9.96 -4.56
C ARG A 517 -5.97 9.59 -3.27
N SER A 518 -5.72 10.30 -2.18
CA SER A 518 -6.46 10.19 -0.92
C SER A 518 -7.97 10.44 -1.03
N ALA A 519 -8.45 11.13 -2.08
CA ALA A 519 -9.87 11.43 -2.30
C ALA A 519 -10.66 10.35 -3.09
N VAL A 520 -10.00 9.30 -3.62
CA VAL A 520 -10.70 8.26 -4.41
C VAL A 520 -11.37 7.25 -3.48
N SER A 521 -12.66 6.96 -3.69
CA SER A 521 -13.40 5.97 -2.89
C SER A 521 -12.81 4.56 -3.02
N ARG A 522 -13.01 3.71 -1.99
CA ARG A 522 -12.46 2.34 -1.98
C ARG A 522 -12.94 1.53 -3.19
N ALA A 523 -14.26 1.54 -3.44
CA ALA A 523 -14.88 0.81 -4.54
C ALA A 523 -14.33 1.26 -5.91
N MET A 524 -14.16 2.57 -6.12
CA MET A 524 -13.63 3.09 -7.38
C MET A 524 -12.15 2.74 -7.56
N ASN A 525 -11.32 2.93 -6.53
CA ASN A 525 -9.92 2.48 -6.56
C ASN A 525 -9.80 0.95 -6.76
N GLU A 526 -10.75 0.16 -6.25
CA GLU A 526 -10.81 -1.28 -6.49
C GLU A 526 -11.21 -1.61 -7.94
N ALA A 527 -12.18 -0.91 -8.56
CA ALA A 527 -12.53 -1.09 -9.97
C ALA A 527 -11.36 -0.73 -10.92
N PHE A 528 -10.66 0.37 -10.65
CA PHE A 528 -9.44 0.76 -11.36
C PHE A 528 -8.29 -0.24 -11.13
N LEU A 529 -8.14 -0.83 -9.93
CA LEU A 529 -7.19 -1.93 -9.68
C LEU A 529 -7.57 -3.17 -10.48
N ARG A 530 -8.84 -3.60 -10.42
CA ARG A 530 -9.34 -4.81 -11.10
C ARG A 530 -9.21 -4.77 -12.62
N THR A 531 -9.12 -3.59 -13.21
CA THR A 531 -8.92 -3.39 -14.66
C THR A 531 -7.46 -3.10 -15.05
N GLY A 532 -6.52 -3.09 -14.10
CA GLY A 532 -5.13 -2.67 -14.34
C GLY A 532 -4.92 -1.16 -14.52
N ASN A 533 -6.01 -0.38 -14.50
CA ASN A 533 -6.05 1.05 -14.76
C ASN A 533 -5.67 1.93 -13.56
N ALA A 534 -5.34 1.37 -12.39
CA ALA A 534 -4.97 2.13 -11.18
C ALA A 534 -3.75 3.06 -11.33
N HIS A 535 -3.02 2.98 -12.45
CA HIS A 535 -2.00 3.93 -12.84
C HIS A 535 -2.57 5.26 -13.38
N LEU A 536 -3.82 5.28 -13.88
CA LEU A 536 -4.54 6.50 -14.28
C LEU A 536 -4.95 7.36 -13.07
N LEU A 537 -5.23 6.72 -11.93
CA LEU A 537 -5.48 7.39 -10.63
C LEU A 537 -4.21 7.96 -9.96
N ALA A 538 -3.05 7.82 -10.60
CA ALA A 538 -1.78 8.33 -10.10
C ALA A 538 -1.27 9.41 -11.05
N ALA A 539 -1.12 10.65 -10.56
CA ALA A 539 -0.63 11.73 -11.39
C ALA A 539 0.75 11.37 -12.01
N SER A 540 0.85 11.62 -13.32
CA SER A 540 1.71 10.85 -14.22
C SER A 540 2.76 11.72 -14.92
N GLY A 541 3.77 11.08 -15.51
CA GLY A 541 4.81 11.79 -16.24
C GLY A 541 4.30 12.51 -17.50
N MET A 542 3.19 12.06 -18.07
CA MET A 542 2.54 12.71 -19.21
C MET A 542 1.94 14.07 -18.82
N GLN A 543 1.33 14.18 -17.63
CA GLN A 543 0.72 15.42 -17.15
C GLN A 543 1.77 16.51 -16.91
N VAL A 544 2.88 16.18 -16.24
CA VAL A 544 4.02 17.10 -16.07
C VAL A 544 4.60 17.53 -17.42
N ALA A 545 4.66 16.63 -18.41
CA ALA A 545 5.12 16.95 -19.76
C ALA A 545 4.15 17.87 -20.53
N TRP A 546 2.83 17.70 -20.38
CA TRP A 546 1.83 18.59 -20.97
C TRP A 546 1.83 19.98 -20.33
N LEU A 547 1.88 20.05 -18.99
CA LEU A 547 2.03 21.31 -18.27
C LEU A 547 3.28 22.08 -18.73
N ALA A 548 4.40 21.35 -18.89
CA ALA A 548 5.63 21.92 -19.41
C ALA A 548 5.50 22.42 -20.86
N LEU A 549 4.84 21.66 -21.74
CA LEU A 549 4.64 22.04 -23.14
C LEU A 549 3.68 23.25 -23.29
N VAL A 550 2.58 23.28 -22.55
CA VAL A 550 1.61 24.39 -22.59
C VAL A 550 2.23 25.65 -22.03
N GLY A 551 2.89 25.58 -20.87
CA GLY A 551 3.66 26.70 -20.32
C GLY A 551 4.75 27.19 -21.29
N TRP A 552 5.40 26.28 -22.02
CA TRP A 552 6.37 26.63 -23.06
C TRP A 552 5.75 27.37 -24.24
N ILE A 553 4.61 26.87 -24.75
CA ILE A 553 3.88 27.49 -25.88
C ILE A 553 3.38 28.89 -25.49
N ILE A 554 2.71 29.02 -24.34
CA ILE A 554 2.19 30.31 -23.84
C ILE A 554 3.32 31.32 -23.67
N ALA A 555 4.42 30.96 -23.00
CA ALA A 555 5.54 31.86 -22.81
C ALA A 555 6.23 32.24 -24.14
N ARG A 556 6.31 31.33 -25.12
CA ARG A 556 6.85 31.66 -26.46
C ARG A 556 5.91 32.51 -27.30
N ALA A 557 4.59 32.34 -27.17
CA ALA A 557 3.58 33.20 -27.80
C ALA A 557 3.61 34.62 -27.21
N ALA A 558 3.77 34.75 -25.89
CA ALA A 558 4.03 36.01 -25.19
C ALA A 558 5.43 36.61 -25.44
N GLY A 559 6.14 36.18 -26.49
CA GLY A 559 7.45 36.69 -26.90
C GLY A 559 8.64 36.32 -26.00
N ILE A 560 8.43 35.76 -24.81
CA ILE A 560 9.45 35.53 -23.78
C ILE A 560 10.63 34.73 -24.36
N HIS A 561 11.85 35.27 -24.22
CA HIS A 561 13.05 34.68 -24.77
C HIS A 561 13.30 33.26 -24.23
N TYR A 562 13.70 32.33 -25.10
CA TYR A 562 13.86 30.88 -24.88
C TYR A 562 14.49 30.48 -23.52
N ARG A 563 15.49 31.22 -23.01
CA ARG A 563 16.08 30.95 -21.68
C ARG A 563 15.14 31.27 -20.52
N LEU A 564 14.40 32.37 -20.61
CA LEU A 564 13.39 32.75 -19.62
C LEU A 564 12.16 31.83 -19.72
N THR A 565 11.80 31.37 -20.93
CA THR A 565 10.83 30.28 -21.13
C THR A 565 11.24 29.03 -20.35
N ALA A 566 12.49 28.59 -20.48
CA ALA A 566 12.99 27.41 -19.77
C ALA A 566 12.99 27.58 -18.25
N LEU A 567 13.31 28.77 -17.74
CA LEU A 567 13.24 29.07 -16.31
C LEU A 567 11.79 29.11 -15.78
N PHE A 568 10.89 29.75 -16.52
CA PHE A 568 9.45 29.79 -16.22
C PHE A 568 8.83 28.39 -16.19
N VAL A 569 9.13 27.55 -17.20
CA VAL A 569 8.63 26.17 -17.25
C VAL A 569 9.24 25.31 -16.14
N ALA A 570 10.53 25.49 -15.81
CA ALA A 570 11.11 24.81 -14.65
C ALA A 570 10.43 25.20 -13.33
N ALA A 571 10.12 26.50 -13.13
CA ALA A 571 9.38 26.98 -11.97
C ALA A 571 7.95 26.41 -11.93
N LEU A 572 7.23 26.41 -13.06
CA LEU A 572 5.88 25.86 -13.19
C LEU A 572 5.84 24.36 -12.84
N ILE A 573 6.83 23.58 -13.32
CA ILE A 573 7.00 22.16 -12.97
C ILE A 573 7.24 22.00 -11.46
N VAL A 574 8.13 22.79 -10.86
CA VAL A 574 8.43 22.72 -9.42
C VAL A 574 7.20 23.06 -8.58
N SER A 575 6.47 24.12 -8.93
CA SER A 575 5.21 24.50 -8.27
C SER A 575 4.17 23.39 -8.34
N TYR A 576 4.01 22.72 -9.49
CA TYR A 576 3.10 21.58 -9.61
C TYR A 576 3.54 20.38 -8.76
N VAL A 577 4.83 20.02 -8.78
CA VAL A 577 5.38 18.93 -7.94
C VAL A 577 5.19 19.21 -6.44
N LEU A 578 5.30 20.47 -6.02
CA LEU A 578 5.03 20.91 -4.65
C LEU A 578 3.53 20.91 -4.31
N LEU A 579 2.66 21.21 -5.28
CA LEU A 579 1.21 21.21 -5.12
C LEU A 579 0.62 19.80 -5.00
N THR A 580 1.15 18.82 -5.73
CA THR A 580 0.69 17.42 -5.74
C THR A 580 1.09 16.62 -4.48
N GLU A 581 0.51 15.43 -4.28
CA GLU A 581 1.05 14.44 -3.32
C GLU A 581 2.43 13.92 -3.79
N PRO A 582 3.43 13.72 -2.90
CA PRO A 582 4.83 13.41 -3.27
C PRO A 582 5.06 11.94 -3.71
N GLN A 583 4.44 11.56 -4.83
CA GLN A 583 4.51 10.24 -5.46
C GLN A 583 5.78 10.09 -6.34
N PRO A 584 6.43 8.90 -6.40
CA PRO A 584 7.63 8.69 -7.22
C PRO A 584 7.45 8.99 -8.71
N SER A 585 6.24 8.83 -9.26
CA SER A 585 5.89 9.15 -10.64
C SER A 585 6.09 10.65 -10.95
N ILE A 586 5.54 11.50 -10.09
CA ILE A 586 5.56 12.96 -10.23
C ILE A 586 6.96 13.49 -9.93
N LEU A 587 7.60 13.02 -8.85
CA LEU A 587 8.97 13.40 -8.48
C LEU A 587 9.95 13.10 -9.62
N ARG A 588 9.93 11.89 -10.19
CA ARG A 588 10.74 11.53 -11.37
C ARG A 588 10.46 12.46 -12.54
N ALA A 589 9.19 12.67 -12.88
CA ALA A 589 8.80 13.47 -14.04
C ALA A 589 9.20 14.94 -13.90
N GLY A 590 9.04 15.52 -12.70
CA GLY A 590 9.48 16.85 -12.36
C GLY A 590 10.99 17.01 -12.50
N ILE A 591 11.78 16.10 -11.93
CA ILE A 591 13.25 16.13 -12.07
C ILE A 591 13.67 16.00 -13.54
N VAL A 592 13.07 15.08 -14.30
CA VAL A 592 13.38 14.91 -15.73
C VAL A 592 13.01 16.16 -16.54
N GLY A 593 11.87 16.80 -16.25
CA GLY A 593 11.44 18.04 -16.86
C GLY A 593 12.34 19.24 -16.53
N VAL A 594 12.77 19.37 -15.26
CA VAL A 594 13.73 20.40 -14.84
C VAL A 594 15.10 20.17 -15.48
N VAL A 595 15.56 18.92 -15.62
CA VAL A 595 16.80 18.58 -16.36
C VAL A 595 16.68 18.92 -17.85
N ALA A 596 15.51 18.72 -18.47
CA ALA A 596 15.25 19.14 -19.85
C ALA A 596 15.26 20.68 -19.99
N CYS A 597 14.66 21.40 -19.03
CA CYS A 597 14.69 22.87 -18.99
C CYS A 597 16.12 23.41 -18.77
N GLY A 598 16.92 22.76 -17.92
CA GLY A 598 18.35 23.07 -17.76
C GLY A 598 19.13 22.86 -19.06
N ALA A 599 18.93 21.72 -19.73
CA ALA A 599 19.56 21.45 -21.02
C ALA A 599 19.19 22.51 -22.08
N ALA A 600 17.92 22.96 -22.11
CA ALA A 600 17.48 24.08 -22.94
C ALA A 600 18.19 25.39 -22.56
N PHE A 601 18.17 25.80 -21.29
CA PHE A 601 18.76 27.05 -20.81
C PHE A 601 20.25 27.18 -21.16
N PHE A 602 21.02 26.12 -20.92
CA PHE A 602 22.45 26.05 -21.21
C PHE A 602 22.78 25.72 -22.67
N ARG A 603 21.78 25.43 -23.52
CA ARG A 603 21.95 24.90 -24.90
C ARG A 603 22.78 23.60 -24.95
N GLY A 604 22.67 22.78 -23.90
CA GLY A 604 23.35 21.49 -23.77
C GLY A 604 22.64 20.36 -24.52
N ARG A 605 23.34 19.23 -24.69
CA ARG A 605 22.74 18.00 -25.26
C ARG A 605 21.91 17.29 -24.19
N TYR A 606 20.58 17.30 -24.34
CA TYR A 606 19.70 16.47 -23.51
C TYR A 606 19.93 14.97 -23.79
N GLY A 607 19.93 14.16 -22.73
CA GLY A 607 20.05 12.70 -22.83
C GLY A 607 19.09 12.04 -21.85
N SER A 608 18.05 11.39 -22.35
CA SER A 608 16.97 10.80 -21.55
C SER A 608 17.45 9.81 -20.49
N MET A 609 18.43 8.96 -20.81
CA MET A 609 19.06 8.04 -19.85
C MET A 609 19.79 8.77 -18.71
N ASN A 610 20.41 9.93 -18.98
CA ASN A 610 21.03 10.73 -17.91
C ASN A 610 19.98 11.42 -17.06
N ALA A 611 18.93 12.00 -17.66
CA ALA A 611 17.85 12.64 -16.91
C ALA A 611 17.13 11.63 -15.99
N LEU A 612 16.88 10.41 -16.47
CA LEU A 612 16.29 9.33 -15.68
C LEU A 612 17.23 8.83 -14.57
N ALA A 613 18.54 8.72 -14.83
CA ALA A 613 19.51 8.34 -13.81
C ALA A 613 19.71 9.44 -12.75
N VAL A 614 19.65 10.73 -13.13
CA VAL A 614 19.62 11.87 -12.21
C VAL A 614 18.39 11.79 -11.30
N SER A 615 17.21 11.47 -11.84
CA SER A 615 16.01 11.33 -11.01
C SER A 615 16.06 10.13 -10.06
N VAL A 616 16.64 8.98 -10.45
CA VAL A 616 16.93 7.87 -9.52
C VAL A 616 17.80 8.37 -8.36
N VAL A 617 18.94 9.01 -8.65
CA VAL A 617 19.87 9.47 -7.62
C VAL A 617 19.21 10.49 -6.69
N ILE A 618 18.52 11.50 -7.22
CA ILE A 618 17.87 12.53 -6.39
C ILE A 618 16.74 11.95 -5.54
N VAL A 619 15.86 11.10 -6.10
CA VAL A 619 14.77 10.48 -5.32
C VAL A 619 15.32 9.61 -4.19
N LEU A 620 16.34 8.79 -4.46
CA LEU A 620 16.92 7.89 -3.45
C LEU A 620 17.86 8.61 -2.46
N LEU A 621 18.39 9.80 -2.79
CA LEU A 621 19.03 10.69 -1.82
C LEU A 621 18.01 11.31 -0.84
N ILE A 622 16.78 11.58 -1.29
CA ILE A 622 15.71 12.11 -0.43
C ILE A 622 15.08 10.97 0.40
N ARG A 623 14.60 9.91 -0.25
CA ARG A 623 14.01 8.70 0.37
C ARG A 623 14.65 7.42 -0.22
N PRO A 624 15.70 6.83 0.39
CA PRO A 624 16.29 5.59 -0.12
C PRO A 624 15.31 4.40 -0.05
N GLY A 625 14.35 4.43 0.89
CA GLY A 625 13.28 3.44 1.01
C GLY A 625 12.32 3.38 -0.18
N ASP A 626 12.26 4.42 -1.03
CA ASP A 626 11.42 4.42 -2.23
C ASP A 626 11.80 3.29 -3.19
N LEU A 627 13.07 2.84 -3.21
CA LEU A 627 13.55 1.74 -4.05
C LEU A 627 12.75 0.45 -3.90
N PHE A 628 12.22 0.20 -2.69
CA PHE A 628 11.42 -0.98 -2.36
C PHE A 628 9.91 -0.77 -2.54
N SER A 629 9.49 0.39 -3.07
CA SER A 629 8.08 0.69 -3.32
C SER A 629 7.66 0.27 -4.73
N ALA A 630 6.47 -0.32 -4.85
CA ALA A 630 5.88 -0.66 -6.14
C ALA A 630 5.77 0.57 -7.06
N GLY A 631 5.40 1.74 -6.51
CA GLY A 631 5.25 2.99 -7.26
C GLY A 631 6.56 3.48 -7.89
N PHE A 632 7.70 3.38 -7.18
CA PHE A 632 9.01 3.68 -7.76
C PHE A 632 9.34 2.67 -8.87
N GLN A 633 9.30 1.37 -8.54
CA GLN A 633 9.76 0.32 -9.45
C GLN A 633 8.94 0.31 -10.76
N LEU A 634 7.61 0.30 -10.66
CA LEU A 634 6.71 0.33 -11.81
C LEU A 634 6.91 1.60 -12.66
N THR A 635 7.05 2.78 -12.05
CA THR A 635 7.11 4.03 -12.83
C THR A 635 8.46 4.21 -13.55
N TYR A 636 9.59 3.85 -12.92
CA TYR A 636 10.89 3.86 -13.60
C TYR A 636 10.96 2.78 -14.69
N LEU A 637 10.43 1.60 -14.42
CA LEU A 637 10.34 0.50 -15.38
C LEU A 637 9.49 0.88 -16.60
N ALA A 638 8.29 1.45 -16.42
CA ALA A 638 7.43 1.93 -17.50
C ALA A 638 8.13 3.01 -18.36
N THR A 639 8.97 3.87 -17.76
CA THR A 639 9.74 4.88 -18.49
C THR A 639 10.86 4.26 -19.34
N LEU A 640 11.56 3.26 -18.81
CA LEU A 640 12.51 2.46 -19.59
C LEU A 640 11.79 1.69 -20.71
N GLY A 641 10.57 1.21 -20.44
CA GLY A 641 9.66 0.60 -21.39
C GLY A 641 9.33 1.51 -22.56
N LEU A 642 8.80 2.70 -22.30
CA LEU A 642 8.51 3.71 -23.32
C LEU A 642 9.74 4.02 -24.19
N LEU A 643 10.92 4.17 -23.58
CA LEU A 643 12.14 4.58 -24.28
C LEU A 643 12.84 3.46 -25.07
N HIS A 644 12.66 2.19 -24.72
CA HIS A 644 13.41 1.07 -25.32
C HIS A 644 12.58 -0.16 -25.72
N PHE A 645 11.45 -0.42 -25.06
CA PHE A 645 10.58 -1.59 -25.28
C PHE A 645 9.44 -1.27 -26.27
N CYS A 646 8.74 -0.14 -26.08
CA CYS A 646 7.60 0.26 -26.91
C CYS A 646 7.92 0.34 -28.42
N PRO A 647 9.06 0.89 -28.88
CA PRO A 647 9.42 0.86 -30.30
C PRO A 647 9.59 -0.57 -30.85
N ARG A 648 10.07 -1.51 -30.04
CA ARG A 648 10.25 -2.93 -30.42
C ARG A 648 8.92 -3.67 -30.53
N VAL A 649 7.94 -3.32 -29.68
CA VAL A 649 6.56 -3.81 -29.77
C VAL A 649 5.91 -3.29 -31.06
N ALA A 650 6.01 -1.98 -31.34
CA ALA A 650 5.49 -1.39 -32.57
C ALA A 650 6.14 -1.96 -33.85
N GLU A 651 7.48 -2.11 -33.87
CA GLU A 651 8.23 -2.80 -34.94
C GLU A 651 7.69 -4.23 -35.16
N ALA A 652 7.47 -5.00 -34.10
CA ALA A 652 7.00 -6.38 -34.18
C ALA A 652 5.54 -6.51 -34.67
N ILE A 653 4.64 -5.62 -34.21
CA ILE A 653 3.25 -5.55 -34.70
C ILE A 653 3.23 -5.16 -36.18
N SER A 654 4.03 -4.16 -36.58
CA SER A 654 4.20 -3.74 -37.98
C SER A 654 4.67 -4.91 -38.86
N GLU A 655 5.68 -5.68 -38.43
CA GLU A 655 6.16 -6.85 -39.18
C GLU A 655 5.08 -7.95 -39.28
N ALA A 656 4.33 -8.21 -38.20
CA ALA A 656 3.27 -9.21 -38.18
C ALA A 656 2.10 -8.84 -39.12
N LEU A 657 1.61 -7.61 -39.05
CA LEU A 657 0.55 -7.10 -39.93
C LEU A 657 0.98 -7.04 -41.41
N GLY A 658 2.26 -6.73 -41.67
CA GLY A 658 2.82 -6.78 -43.02
C GLY A 658 2.75 -8.19 -43.64
N ARG A 659 3.07 -9.25 -42.86
CA ARG A 659 2.93 -10.64 -43.31
C ARG A 659 1.48 -11.08 -43.54
N LEU A 660 0.51 -10.39 -42.94
CA LEU A 660 -0.94 -10.60 -43.16
C LEU A 660 -1.50 -9.70 -44.29
N ASN A 661 -0.64 -9.07 -45.09
CA ASN A 661 -0.99 -8.10 -46.13
C ASN A 661 -1.75 -6.84 -45.64
N LEU A 662 -1.79 -6.57 -44.34
CA LEU A 662 -2.48 -5.42 -43.74
C LEU A 662 -1.63 -4.13 -43.79
N TYR A 663 -1.10 -3.80 -44.98
CA TYR A 663 -0.09 -2.75 -45.20
C TYR A 663 -0.50 -1.33 -44.78
N ARG A 664 -1.80 -1.04 -44.65
CA ARG A 664 -2.29 0.24 -44.09
C ARG A 664 -2.06 0.29 -42.58
N ALA A 665 -2.48 -0.75 -41.85
CA ALA A 665 -2.29 -0.87 -40.41
C ALA A 665 -0.80 -1.03 -40.05
N ALA A 666 -0.05 -1.85 -40.80
CA ALA A 666 1.39 -2.02 -40.60
C ALA A 666 2.15 -0.67 -40.63
N ARG A 667 1.81 0.22 -41.57
CA ARG A 667 2.40 1.58 -41.64
C ARG A 667 2.03 2.47 -40.46
N ALA A 668 0.86 2.30 -39.84
CA ALA A 668 0.47 3.07 -38.64
C ALA A 668 1.29 2.69 -37.40
N PHE A 669 1.64 1.40 -37.25
CA PHE A 669 2.55 0.94 -36.20
C PHE A 669 4.03 1.25 -36.52
N GLY A 670 4.45 1.10 -37.79
CA GLY A 670 5.81 1.39 -38.25
C GLY A 670 6.16 2.88 -38.31
N ALA A 671 5.18 3.78 -38.15
CA ALA A 671 5.41 5.21 -37.99
C ALA A 671 6.16 5.48 -36.68
N ALA A 672 7.39 5.99 -36.76
CA ALA A 672 8.19 6.25 -35.57
C ALA A 672 7.53 7.36 -34.69
N PRO A 673 7.19 7.10 -33.41
CA PRO A 673 6.45 8.07 -32.57
C PRO A 673 7.24 9.35 -32.22
N TYR A 674 8.52 9.41 -32.60
CA TYR A 674 9.40 10.58 -32.44
C TYR A 674 9.80 11.21 -33.79
N GLY A 675 9.12 10.86 -34.89
CA GLY A 675 9.48 11.27 -36.25
C GLY A 675 8.40 12.07 -36.97
N LEU A 676 8.60 13.39 -37.09
CA LEU A 676 7.84 14.28 -38.00
C LEU A 676 7.96 13.89 -39.50
N ARG A 677 8.81 12.92 -39.84
CA ARG A 677 9.04 12.40 -41.20
C ARG A 677 7.83 11.76 -41.88
N LEU A 678 6.70 11.58 -41.18
CA LEU A 678 5.43 11.26 -41.83
C LEU A 678 4.92 12.39 -42.75
N ILE A 679 5.43 13.61 -42.60
CA ILE A 679 5.08 14.80 -43.41
C ILE A 679 5.75 14.75 -44.79
N GLU A 680 6.89 14.06 -44.95
CA GLU A 680 7.75 14.15 -46.14
C GLU A 680 7.39 13.11 -47.24
N ALA A 681 6.39 12.25 -47.02
CA ALA A 681 6.26 10.98 -47.75
C ALA A 681 4.93 10.74 -48.50
N ASP A 682 3.95 11.66 -48.45
CA ASP A 682 2.66 11.52 -49.16
C ASP A 682 2.18 12.86 -49.73
N ARG A 683 1.40 12.80 -50.81
CA ARG A 683 1.04 13.96 -51.66
C ARG A 683 0.08 14.94 -50.97
N PRO A 684 0.16 16.25 -51.26
CA PRO A 684 -0.71 17.28 -50.67
C PRO A 684 -2.17 17.26 -51.17
N GLU A 685 -2.54 16.30 -52.01
CA GLU A 685 -3.89 16.12 -52.57
C GLU A 685 -4.91 15.55 -51.55
N ALA A 686 -4.44 15.02 -50.42
CA ALA A 686 -5.31 14.50 -49.37
C ALA A 686 -5.99 15.64 -48.57
N GLY A 687 -7.30 15.80 -48.75
CA GLY A 687 -8.10 16.80 -48.03
C GLY A 687 -7.97 16.71 -46.50
N LYS A 688 -8.18 17.84 -45.81
CA LYS A 688 -7.95 18.01 -44.36
C LYS A 688 -8.58 16.91 -43.49
N SER A 689 -9.77 16.44 -43.84
CA SER A 689 -10.48 15.33 -43.16
C SER A 689 -9.78 13.98 -43.31
N ALA A 690 -9.32 13.63 -44.51
CA ALA A 690 -8.56 12.40 -44.77
C ALA A 690 -7.20 12.41 -44.06
N MET A 691 -6.54 13.57 -44.00
CA MET A 691 -5.34 13.77 -43.21
C MET A 691 -5.62 13.60 -41.70
N ALA A 692 -6.68 14.21 -41.17
CA ALA A 692 -7.05 14.08 -39.76
C ALA A 692 -7.39 12.62 -39.37
N LEU A 693 -8.18 11.91 -40.18
CA LEU A 693 -8.52 10.50 -39.96
C LEU A 693 -7.27 9.60 -39.98
N ARG A 694 -6.31 9.89 -40.86
CA ARG A 694 -5.00 9.21 -40.89
C ARG A 694 -4.20 9.47 -39.60
N TRP A 695 -4.14 10.71 -39.11
CA TRP A 695 -3.47 11.02 -37.84
C TRP A 695 -4.14 10.34 -36.64
N ALA A 696 -5.47 10.28 -36.61
CA ALA A 696 -6.21 9.52 -35.60
C ALA A 696 -5.87 8.02 -35.64
N GLY A 697 -5.80 7.42 -36.84
CA GLY A 697 -5.40 6.02 -37.01
C GLY A 697 -3.95 5.73 -36.59
N VAL A 698 -3.01 6.63 -36.86
CA VAL A 698 -1.62 6.53 -36.36
C VAL A 698 -1.59 6.69 -34.84
N GLY A 699 -2.31 7.68 -34.28
CA GLY A 699 -2.42 7.89 -32.84
C GLY A 699 -2.95 6.66 -32.11
N ALA A 700 -4.05 6.07 -32.60
CA ALA A 700 -4.62 4.84 -32.07
C ALA A 700 -3.64 3.66 -32.14
N ALA A 701 -2.90 3.49 -33.25
CA ALA A 701 -1.89 2.44 -33.36
C ALA A 701 -0.74 2.62 -32.35
N GLN A 702 -0.26 3.86 -32.14
CA GLN A 702 0.79 4.13 -31.16
C GLN A 702 0.29 3.99 -29.71
N LEU A 703 -0.96 4.39 -29.41
CA LEU A 703 -1.59 4.18 -28.11
C LEU A 703 -1.81 2.69 -27.80
N PHE A 704 -2.22 1.89 -28.79
CA PHE A 704 -2.32 0.43 -28.67
C PHE A 704 -0.95 -0.19 -28.37
N ALA A 705 0.08 0.17 -29.15
CA ALA A 705 1.43 -0.33 -28.96
C ALA A 705 1.99 0.06 -27.58
N LEU A 706 1.71 1.27 -27.11
CA LEU A 706 2.08 1.75 -25.77
C LEU A 706 1.37 0.95 -24.67
N SER A 707 0.05 0.81 -24.74
CA SER A 707 -0.75 0.10 -23.73
C SER A 707 -0.35 -1.37 -23.60
N LEU A 708 -0.08 -2.03 -24.74
CA LEU A 708 0.45 -3.40 -24.76
C LEU A 708 1.89 -3.46 -24.22
N ALA A 709 2.75 -2.51 -24.59
CA ALA A 709 4.13 -2.44 -24.13
C ALA A 709 4.26 -2.19 -22.63
N GLU A 710 3.42 -1.32 -22.07
CA GLU A 710 3.36 -1.04 -20.63
C GLU A 710 2.82 -2.24 -19.86
N TRP A 711 1.73 -2.87 -20.31
CA TRP A 711 1.15 -4.05 -19.67
C TRP A 711 2.12 -5.25 -19.67
N LEU A 712 2.76 -5.57 -20.81
CA LEU A 712 3.77 -6.63 -20.90
C LEU A 712 4.90 -6.47 -19.88
N LEU A 713 5.31 -5.21 -19.63
CA LEU A 713 6.43 -4.87 -18.78
C LEU A 713 6.03 -4.70 -17.30
N THR A 714 4.84 -4.20 -17.00
CA THR A 714 4.37 -3.95 -15.62
C THR A 714 3.69 -5.16 -14.99
N ALA A 715 2.98 -5.99 -15.76
CA ALA A 715 2.18 -7.08 -15.22
C ALA A 715 2.96 -8.11 -14.37
N PRO A 716 4.21 -8.51 -14.67
CA PRO A 716 4.94 -9.44 -13.80
C PRO A 716 5.14 -8.90 -12.38
N LEU A 717 5.47 -7.62 -12.27
CA LEU A 717 5.67 -6.92 -11.00
C LEU A 717 4.34 -6.53 -10.33
N GLY A 718 3.29 -6.28 -11.13
CA GLY A 718 1.92 -6.14 -10.63
C GLY A 718 1.41 -7.43 -9.97
N CYS A 719 1.63 -8.59 -10.60
CA CYS A 719 1.31 -9.90 -9.99
C CYS A 719 2.05 -10.10 -8.67
N TYR A 720 3.33 -9.73 -8.62
CA TYR A 720 4.18 -9.83 -7.43
C TYR A 720 3.67 -8.97 -6.26
N PHE A 721 3.29 -7.71 -6.51
CA PHE A 721 2.84 -6.80 -5.44
C PHE A 721 1.36 -6.91 -5.08
N PHE A 722 0.48 -7.37 -5.98
CA PHE A 722 -0.98 -7.31 -5.78
C PHE A 722 -1.70 -8.67 -5.72
N GLY A 723 -1.00 -9.80 -5.95
CA GLY A 723 -1.60 -11.14 -5.95
C GLY A 723 -2.65 -11.35 -7.06
N ALA A 724 -2.56 -10.55 -8.13
CA ALA A 724 -3.60 -10.45 -9.14
C ALA A 724 -2.97 -10.31 -10.53
N PHE A 725 -3.31 -11.23 -11.44
CA PHE A 725 -3.06 -11.06 -12.87
C PHE A 725 -4.27 -10.38 -13.52
N MET A 726 -4.04 -9.46 -14.44
CA MET A 726 -5.07 -8.63 -15.07
C MET A 726 -5.01 -8.80 -16.60
N PRO A 727 -5.59 -9.87 -17.18
CA PRO A 727 -5.52 -10.19 -18.61
C PRO A 727 -5.94 -9.06 -19.55
N TRP A 728 -7.01 -8.34 -19.18
CA TRP A 728 -7.57 -7.25 -19.99
C TRP A 728 -6.89 -5.89 -19.74
N GLY A 729 -5.83 -5.83 -18.94
CA GLY A 729 -5.20 -4.56 -18.51
C GLY A 729 -4.70 -3.68 -19.66
N TRP A 730 -4.12 -4.27 -20.71
CA TRP A 730 -3.71 -3.53 -21.91
C TRP A 730 -4.90 -2.91 -22.68
N LEU A 731 -6.03 -3.63 -22.74
CA LEU A 731 -7.25 -3.17 -23.41
C LEU A 731 -7.96 -2.10 -22.58
N GLY A 732 -8.03 -2.31 -21.26
CA GLY A 732 -8.51 -1.32 -20.32
C GLY A 732 -7.71 -0.03 -20.41
N THR A 733 -6.38 -0.11 -20.45
CA THR A 733 -5.49 1.05 -20.59
C THR A 733 -5.73 1.76 -21.92
N PHE A 734 -5.85 1.02 -23.03
CA PHE A 734 -6.07 1.58 -24.37
C PHE A 734 -7.40 2.35 -24.47
N VAL A 735 -8.51 1.77 -23.98
CA VAL A 735 -9.84 2.40 -24.05
C VAL A 735 -9.97 3.52 -23.00
N ALA A 736 -9.60 3.27 -21.75
CA ALA A 736 -9.74 4.25 -20.68
C ALA A 736 -8.84 5.48 -20.90
N SER A 737 -7.62 5.32 -21.45
CA SER A 737 -6.74 6.47 -21.76
C SER A 737 -7.33 7.41 -22.80
N ALA A 738 -8.14 6.90 -23.74
CA ALA A 738 -8.81 7.73 -24.75
C ALA A 738 -9.88 8.66 -24.16
N ILE A 739 -10.45 8.31 -23.00
CA ILE A 739 -11.44 9.12 -22.25
C ILE A 739 -10.74 9.96 -21.16
N ALA A 740 -9.79 9.34 -20.44
CA ALA A 740 -9.06 9.97 -19.34
C ALA A 740 -8.18 11.14 -19.80
N LEU A 741 -7.64 11.10 -21.03
CA LEU A 741 -6.84 12.21 -21.56
C LEU A 741 -7.71 13.47 -21.77
N PRO A 742 -8.85 13.44 -22.49
CA PRO A 742 -9.82 14.54 -22.50
C PRO A 742 -10.28 14.99 -21.11
N ALA A 743 -10.66 14.07 -20.22
CA ALA A 743 -11.10 14.41 -18.85
C ALA A 743 -10.02 15.20 -18.07
N THR A 744 -8.76 14.75 -18.16
CA THR A 744 -7.60 15.44 -17.55
C THR A 744 -7.39 16.83 -18.15
N TRP A 745 -7.57 16.98 -19.47
CA TRP A 745 -7.44 18.28 -20.14
C TRP A 745 -8.51 19.27 -19.74
N ILE A 746 -9.78 18.85 -19.69
CA ILE A 746 -10.89 19.70 -19.24
C ILE A 746 -10.65 20.15 -17.79
N GLY A 747 -10.20 19.24 -16.92
CA GLY A 747 -9.81 19.57 -15.54
C GLY A 747 -8.68 20.61 -15.46
N TYR A 748 -7.60 20.47 -16.25
CA TYR A 748 -6.55 21.49 -16.30
C TYR A 748 -7.04 22.83 -16.85
N LEU A 749 -7.94 22.83 -17.85
CA LEU A 749 -8.54 24.05 -18.37
C LEU A 749 -9.46 24.72 -17.34
N SER A 750 -10.26 23.96 -16.58
CA SER A 750 -11.07 24.47 -15.47
C SER A 750 -10.20 25.16 -14.41
N VAL A 751 -9.09 24.53 -14.02
CA VAL A 751 -8.17 25.10 -13.01
C VAL A 751 -7.44 26.34 -13.54
N LEU A 752 -6.99 26.34 -14.80
CA LEU A 752 -6.32 27.50 -15.42
C LEU A 752 -7.29 28.66 -15.68
N ALA A 753 -8.54 28.38 -16.05
CA ALA A 753 -9.56 29.39 -16.25
C ALA A 753 -10.09 29.94 -14.92
N GLY A 754 -10.33 29.10 -13.91
CA GLY A 754 -10.75 29.50 -12.57
C GLY A 754 -9.77 30.43 -11.87
N LEU A 755 -8.47 30.26 -12.13
CA LEU A 755 -7.40 31.17 -11.69
C LEU A 755 -7.44 32.58 -12.33
N LEU A 756 -8.14 32.75 -13.45
CA LEU A 756 -8.31 34.05 -14.14
C LEU A 756 -9.72 34.63 -13.93
N LEU A 757 -10.72 33.74 -13.93
CA LEU A 757 -12.15 34.02 -13.87
C LEU A 757 -12.82 32.90 -13.06
N PRO A 758 -13.04 33.06 -11.73
CA PRO A 758 -13.61 32.00 -10.88
C PRO A 758 -14.93 31.41 -11.39
N SER A 759 -15.78 32.22 -12.03
CA SER A 759 -17.06 31.81 -12.62
C SER A 759 -16.92 30.91 -13.87
N SER A 760 -15.74 30.83 -14.49
CA SER A 760 -15.51 29.98 -15.67
C SER A 760 -15.70 28.49 -15.40
N GLY A 761 -15.67 28.07 -14.13
CA GLY A 761 -15.98 26.70 -13.73
C GLY A 761 -17.29 26.18 -14.29
N VAL A 762 -18.33 27.01 -14.39
CA VAL A 762 -19.66 26.63 -14.93
C VAL A 762 -19.57 26.12 -16.38
N VAL A 763 -18.56 26.54 -17.14
CA VAL A 763 -18.32 26.10 -18.53
C VAL A 763 -17.57 24.76 -18.59
N PHE A 764 -16.68 24.49 -17.64
CA PHE A 764 -15.81 23.31 -17.65
C PHE A 764 -16.30 22.16 -16.75
N GLY A 765 -17.12 22.45 -15.73
CA GLY A 765 -17.65 21.49 -14.77
C GLY A 765 -18.51 20.40 -15.41
N PRO A 766 -19.59 20.72 -16.15
CA PRO A 766 -20.43 19.70 -16.78
C PRO A 766 -19.67 18.83 -17.81
N PRO A 767 -18.81 19.37 -18.70
CA PRO A 767 -17.93 18.55 -19.54
C PRO A 767 -16.94 17.68 -18.75
N ALA A 768 -16.44 18.14 -17.60
CA ALA A 768 -15.56 17.35 -16.74
C ALA A 768 -16.31 16.16 -16.10
N ARG A 769 -17.51 16.39 -15.56
CA ARG A 769 -18.38 15.34 -15.00
C ARG A 769 -18.73 14.28 -16.05
N VAL A 770 -19.28 14.68 -17.20
CA VAL A 770 -19.58 13.75 -18.30
C VAL A 770 -18.35 12.94 -18.74
N SER A 771 -17.17 13.57 -18.81
CA SER A 771 -15.93 12.86 -19.18
C SER A 771 -15.44 11.89 -18.11
N ILE A 772 -15.73 12.15 -16.84
CA ILE A 772 -15.41 11.28 -15.71
C ILE A 772 -16.43 10.14 -15.59
N ASP A 773 -17.72 10.39 -15.77
CA ASP A 773 -18.79 9.37 -15.77
C ASP A 773 -18.61 8.37 -16.92
N LEU A 774 -18.18 8.86 -18.09
CA LEU A 774 -17.76 8.01 -19.21
C LEU A 774 -16.54 7.14 -18.86
N LEU A 775 -15.59 7.66 -18.06
CA LEU A 775 -14.38 6.95 -17.64
C LEU A 775 -14.67 5.91 -16.56
N THR A 776 -15.39 6.27 -15.49
CA THR A 776 -15.78 5.37 -14.39
C THR A 776 -16.68 4.27 -14.91
N GLY A 777 -17.75 4.61 -15.65
CA GLY A 777 -18.64 3.64 -16.28
C GLY A 777 -17.94 2.80 -17.36
N CYS A 778 -16.85 3.26 -17.97
CA CYS A 778 -15.99 2.41 -18.83
C CYS A 778 -15.21 1.40 -17.97
N VAL A 779 -14.54 1.86 -16.91
CA VAL A 779 -13.76 1.02 -15.99
C VAL A 779 -14.64 -0.03 -15.28
N GLU A 780 -15.86 0.31 -14.88
CA GLU A 780 -16.78 -0.64 -14.25
C GLU A 780 -17.24 -1.74 -15.21
N ARG A 781 -17.62 -1.39 -16.45
CA ARG A 781 -17.95 -2.37 -17.49
C ARG A 781 -16.76 -3.25 -17.87
N LEU A 782 -15.54 -2.70 -17.87
CA LEU A 782 -14.30 -3.47 -18.03
C LEU A 782 -14.02 -4.40 -16.83
N ALA A 783 -14.37 -4.00 -15.60
CA ALA A 783 -14.22 -4.82 -14.41
C ALA A 783 -15.20 -6.02 -14.38
N GLN A 784 -16.37 -5.87 -15.00
CA GLN A 784 -17.37 -6.92 -15.19
C GLN A 784 -16.97 -8.00 -16.23
N LEU A 785 -15.97 -7.74 -17.09
CA LEU A 785 -15.53 -8.72 -18.08
C LEU A 785 -15.04 -10.02 -17.40
N PRO A 786 -15.40 -11.22 -17.92
CA PRO A 786 -14.95 -12.47 -17.37
C PRO A 786 -13.42 -12.56 -17.41
N GLY A 787 -12.81 -12.82 -16.25
CA GLY A 787 -11.36 -12.85 -16.10
C GLY A 787 -10.68 -11.48 -16.14
N SER A 788 -11.38 -10.36 -15.87
CA SER A 788 -10.78 -9.04 -15.63
C SER A 788 -9.63 -9.09 -14.62
N VAL A 789 -9.87 -9.82 -13.52
CA VAL A 789 -8.83 -10.29 -12.60
C VAL A 789 -8.78 -11.82 -12.58
N VAL A 790 -7.58 -12.35 -12.46
CA VAL A 790 -7.29 -13.73 -12.07
C VAL A 790 -6.48 -13.68 -10.78
N ASP A 791 -7.18 -13.68 -9.63
CA ASP A 791 -6.57 -13.70 -8.31
C ASP A 791 -5.77 -14.98 -8.06
N GLY A 792 -4.65 -14.87 -7.37
CA GLY A 792 -3.82 -16.02 -7.01
C GLY A 792 -2.66 -15.65 -6.11
N ARG A 793 -1.86 -16.65 -5.76
CA ARG A 793 -0.65 -16.43 -4.98
C ARG A 793 0.33 -15.57 -5.79
N ALA A 794 0.93 -14.58 -5.13
CA ALA A 794 1.99 -13.77 -5.73
C ALA A 794 3.14 -14.68 -6.24
N PRO A 795 3.65 -14.48 -7.47
CA PRO A 795 4.75 -15.27 -8.02
C PRO A 795 6.05 -15.04 -7.24
N SER A 796 6.99 -15.99 -7.33
CA SER A 796 8.31 -15.80 -6.73
C SER A 796 9.12 -14.72 -7.44
N LEU A 797 10.02 -14.04 -6.72
CA LEU A 797 10.94 -13.06 -7.31
C LEU A 797 11.77 -13.66 -8.47
N ALA A 798 12.11 -14.96 -8.38
CA ALA A 798 12.80 -15.68 -9.46
C ALA A 798 11.97 -15.74 -10.76
N TRP A 799 10.65 -15.94 -10.68
CA TRP A 799 9.76 -15.87 -11.85
C TRP A 799 9.76 -14.46 -12.45
N VAL A 800 9.62 -13.42 -11.61
CA VAL A 800 9.64 -12.01 -12.04
C VAL A 800 10.96 -11.66 -12.75
N VAL A 801 12.10 -12.06 -12.18
CA VAL A 801 13.43 -11.85 -12.78
C VAL A 801 13.57 -12.58 -14.12
N ALA A 802 13.08 -13.82 -14.22
CA ALA A 802 13.09 -14.58 -15.47
C ALA A 802 12.16 -13.99 -16.54
N CYS A 803 11.00 -13.41 -16.18
CA CYS A 803 10.18 -12.62 -17.11
C CYS A 803 10.96 -11.41 -17.66
N TYR A 804 11.64 -10.63 -16.81
CA TYR A 804 12.45 -9.50 -17.30
C TYR A 804 13.66 -9.93 -18.11
N GLY A 805 14.28 -11.07 -17.78
CA GLY A 805 15.30 -11.72 -18.60
C GLY A 805 14.79 -12.09 -20.00
N ALA A 806 13.59 -12.67 -20.08
CA ALA A 806 12.93 -13.01 -21.35
C ALA A 806 12.69 -11.77 -22.23
N LEU A 807 12.10 -10.72 -21.66
CA LEU A 807 11.84 -9.45 -22.36
C LEU A 807 13.15 -8.78 -22.82
N ALA A 808 14.20 -8.81 -21.99
CA ALA A 808 15.52 -8.28 -22.37
C ALA A 808 16.16 -9.07 -23.53
N VAL A 809 16.12 -10.40 -23.50
CA VAL A 809 16.62 -11.25 -24.61
C VAL A 809 15.84 -10.98 -25.90
N TRP A 810 14.51 -10.79 -25.80
CA TRP A 810 13.67 -10.48 -26.96
C TRP A 810 14.00 -9.13 -27.61
N CYS A 811 14.18 -8.06 -26.81
CA CYS A 811 14.41 -6.69 -27.31
C CYS A 811 15.84 -6.40 -27.76
N TYR A 812 16.85 -7.00 -27.09
CA TYR A 812 18.27 -6.73 -27.37
C TYR A 812 18.92 -7.75 -28.30
N ARG A 813 18.23 -8.86 -28.63
CA ARG A 813 18.59 -9.89 -29.65
C ARG A 813 20.11 -10.10 -29.80
N PRO A 814 20.78 -10.77 -28.83
CA PRO A 814 22.22 -10.98 -28.86
C PRO A 814 22.68 -11.56 -30.20
N LYS A 815 23.68 -10.94 -30.84
CA LYS A 815 24.07 -11.24 -32.24
C LYS A 815 24.39 -12.72 -32.50
N TRP A 816 24.89 -13.43 -31.48
CA TRP A 816 25.18 -14.87 -31.53
C TRP A 816 23.92 -15.76 -31.64
N ILE A 817 22.78 -15.33 -31.09
CA ILE A 817 21.50 -16.04 -31.18
C ILE A 817 20.86 -15.80 -32.56
N ALA A 818 20.90 -14.56 -33.05
CA ALA A 818 20.32 -14.17 -34.33
C ALA A 818 20.95 -14.89 -35.55
N ALA A 819 22.22 -15.29 -35.44
CA ALA A 819 22.99 -15.85 -36.55
C ALA A 819 22.71 -17.32 -36.89
N ARG A 820 22.20 -18.16 -35.96
CA ARG A 820 22.20 -19.63 -36.14
C ARG A 820 20.84 -20.35 -36.19
N ARG A 821 19.77 -19.87 -35.54
CA ARG A 821 18.43 -20.52 -35.62
C ARG A 821 17.27 -19.52 -35.56
N ARG A 822 16.88 -18.94 -36.70
CA ARG A 822 15.74 -17.98 -36.82
C ARG A 822 14.40 -18.55 -36.33
N HIS A 823 14.21 -19.88 -36.40
CA HIS A 823 13.00 -20.56 -35.92
C HIS A 823 13.07 -20.88 -34.42
N GLY A 824 14.23 -21.33 -33.92
CA GLY A 824 14.43 -21.61 -32.49
C GLY A 824 14.19 -20.39 -31.60
N PHE A 825 14.61 -19.20 -32.03
CA PHE A 825 14.31 -17.95 -31.31
C PHE A 825 12.81 -17.61 -31.29
N LYS A 826 12.06 -17.91 -32.37
CA LYS A 826 10.59 -17.73 -32.39
C LYS A 826 9.90 -18.70 -31.43
N ILE A 827 10.36 -19.95 -31.36
CA ILE A 827 9.85 -20.96 -30.41
C ILE A 827 10.19 -20.55 -28.97
N ILE A 828 11.41 -20.11 -28.69
CA ILE A 828 11.79 -19.63 -27.35
C ILE A 828 10.97 -18.38 -26.95
N ALA A 829 10.78 -17.41 -27.85
CA ALA A 829 9.93 -16.25 -27.58
C ALA A 829 8.46 -16.65 -27.37
N LEU A 830 7.93 -17.60 -28.16
CA LEU A 830 6.58 -18.14 -27.98
C LEU A 830 6.44 -18.90 -26.65
N VAL A 831 7.40 -19.75 -26.29
CA VAL A 831 7.42 -20.49 -25.02
C VAL A 831 7.53 -19.53 -23.83
N LEU A 832 8.33 -18.47 -23.93
CA LEU A 832 8.43 -17.45 -22.88
C LEU A 832 7.17 -16.58 -22.78
N VAL A 833 6.47 -16.31 -23.90
CA VAL A 833 5.14 -15.67 -23.88
C VAL A 833 4.06 -16.62 -23.34
N LEU A 834 4.10 -17.92 -23.66
CA LEU A 834 3.18 -18.91 -23.10
C LEU A 834 3.43 -19.12 -21.59
N TRP A 835 4.68 -19.15 -21.16
CA TRP A 835 5.08 -19.20 -19.75
C TRP A 835 4.78 -17.90 -18.97
N TRP A 836 4.57 -16.79 -19.68
CA TRP A 836 4.09 -15.52 -19.16
C TRP A 836 2.54 -15.43 -19.16
N LEU A 837 1.87 -16.08 -20.13
CA LEU A 837 0.40 -16.18 -20.24
C LEU A 837 -0.21 -17.31 -19.39
N VAL A 838 0.59 -18.29 -18.95
CA VAL A 838 0.23 -19.26 -17.91
C VAL A 838 0.70 -18.69 -16.57
N PRO A 839 -0.15 -17.93 -15.83
CA PRO A 839 0.19 -17.56 -14.47
C PRO A 839 0.34 -18.84 -13.62
N PRO A 840 1.14 -18.82 -12.54
CA PRO A 840 1.35 -19.95 -11.64
C PRO A 840 0.11 -20.25 -10.77
N ARG A 841 -0.97 -20.68 -11.43
CA ARG A 841 -1.86 -21.73 -10.94
C ARG A 841 -1.01 -23.01 -10.77
N TRP A 842 -1.49 -24.00 -10.00
CA TRP A 842 -0.77 -25.26 -9.74
C TRP A 842 0.62 -24.98 -9.10
N VAL A 843 0.74 -24.81 -7.78
CA VAL A 843 0.45 -25.84 -6.76
C VAL A 843 -0.19 -25.20 -5.51
N ARG A 844 -1.34 -25.74 -5.08
CA ARG A 844 -1.83 -25.57 -3.70
C ARG A 844 -0.80 -26.28 -2.80
N ALA A 845 -0.11 -25.52 -1.95
CA ALA A 845 1.23 -25.89 -1.46
C ALA A 845 1.31 -27.26 -0.77
N ASP A 846 0.20 -27.73 -0.19
CA ASP A 846 0.18 -28.80 0.80
C ASP A 846 -0.82 -29.93 0.45
N ARG A 847 -1.02 -30.26 -0.84
CA ARG A 847 -1.82 -31.44 -1.22
C ARG A 847 -1.36 -32.71 -0.48
N GLY A 848 -2.30 -33.52 -0.02
CA GLY A 848 -2.02 -34.67 0.85
C GLY A 848 -1.50 -34.24 2.22
N ALA A 849 -2.08 -33.20 2.83
CA ALA A 849 -1.84 -32.77 4.21
C ALA A 849 -3.11 -32.11 4.77
N LEU A 850 -3.34 -32.25 6.07
CA LEU A 850 -4.31 -31.42 6.80
C LEU A 850 -3.56 -30.21 7.36
N CYS A 851 -4.00 -28.99 7.04
CA CYS A 851 -3.42 -27.75 7.56
C CYS A 851 -4.49 -26.91 8.25
N VAL A 852 -4.37 -26.72 9.56
CA VAL A 852 -5.24 -25.84 10.36
C VAL A 852 -4.46 -24.56 10.68
N TRP A 853 -4.96 -23.43 10.20
CA TRP A 853 -4.38 -22.10 10.39
C TRP A 853 -5.21 -21.32 11.40
N MET A 854 -4.66 -21.06 12.58
CA MET A 854 -5.26 -20.17 13.57
C MET A 854 -4.71 -18.76 13.34
N LEU A 855 -5.56 -17.82 12.93
CA LEU A 855 -5.16 -16.48 12.51
C LEU A 855 -5.19 -15.48 13.68
N ALA A 856 -4.25 -14.55 13.68
CA ALA A 856 -4.14 -13.47 14.65
C ALA A 856 -5.18 -12.37 14.36
N VAL A 857 -6.43 -12.65 14.70
CA VAL A 857 -7.57 -11.72 14.63
C VAL A 857 -7.72 -10.82 15.87
N GLY A 858 -6.90 -11.04 16.91
CA GLY A 858 -6.98 -10.34 18.19
C GLY A 858 -7.88 -11.07 19.17
N ASN A 859 -8.72 -10.36 19.92
CA ASN A 859 -9.81 -10.97 20.69
C ASN A 859 -10.90 -11.43 19.70
N GLY A 860 -11.19 -12.73 19.69
CA GLY A 860 -11.94 -13.42 18.64
C GLY A 860 -11.22 -14.65 18.10
N THR A 861 -11.94 -15.43 17.30
CA THR A 861 -11.42 -16.65 16.67
C THR A 861 -11.48 -16.54 15.14
N GLY A 862 -10.51 -17.14 14.47
CA GLY A 862 -10.38 -17.10 13.01
C GLY A 862 -9.59 -18.30 12.50
N THR A 863 -10.28 -19.41 12.22
CA THR A 863 -9.62 -20.66 11.84
C THR A 863 -9.90 -21.03 10.39
N VAL A 864 -8.84 -21.28 9.60
CA VAL A 864 -8.97 -21.80 8.23
C VAL A 864 -8.36 -23.19 8.16
N ILE A 865 -9.11 -24.17 7.67
CA ILE A 865 -8.74 -25.57 7.60
C ILE A 865 -8.65 -25.96 6.13
N GLU A 866 -7.44 -26.24 5.62
CA GLU A 866 -7.23 -26.84 4.31
C GLU A 866 -7.16 -28.37 4.44
N LEU A 867 -8.04 -29.07 3.72
CA LEU A 867 -8.12 -30.54 3.71
C LEU A 867 -7.16 -31.15 2.66
N PRO A 868 -6.75 -32.43 2.81
CA PRO A 868 -5.75 -33.08 1.96
C PRO A 868 -6.08 -33.13 0.46
N ASP A 869 -7.36 -33.20 0.12
CA ASP A 869 -7.91 -33.17 -1.24
C ASP A 869 -7.90 -31.74 -1.86
N GLY A 870 -7.94 -30.72 -1.00
CA GLY A 870 -8.09 -29.32 -1.34
C GLY A 870 -9.51 -28.77 -1.14
N GLN A 871 -10.39 -29.42 -0.38
CA GLN A 871 -11.51 -28.70 0.23
C GLN A 871 -11.00 -27.70 1.28
N THR A 872 -11.80 -26.71 1.63
CA THR A 872 -11.46 -25.72 2.65
C THR A 872 -12.65 -25.43 3.54
N ILE A 873 -12.46 -25.60 4.84
CA ILE A 873 -13.43 -25.30 5.90
C ILE A 873 -12.96 -24.05 6.65
N ILE A 874 -13.89 -23.24 7.14
CA ILE A 874 -13.63 -22.23 8.18
C ILE A 874 -14.30 -22.69 9.47
N TYR A 875 -13.62 -22.50 10.60
CA TYR A 875 -14.19 -22.67 11.94
C TYR A 875 -14.01 -21.35 12.70
N ASP A 876 -15.10 -20.61 12.80
CA ASP A 876 -15.18 -19.21 13.24
C ASP A 876 -14.33 -18.23 12.43
N PHE A 877 -14.85 -17.00 12.26
CA PHE A 877 -14.06 -15.86 11.82
C PHE A 877 -14.67 -14.53 12.29
N GLY A 878 -14.07 -13.89 13.30
CA GLY A 878 -14.48 -12.58 13.79
C GLY A 878 -13.44 -11.85 14.64
N THR A 879 -13.79 -10.67 15.15
CA THR A 879 -13.01 -9.94 16.17
C THR A 879 -13.82 -8.87 16.91
N ARG A 880 -13.61 -8.76 18.24
CA ARG A 880 -14.11 -7.63 19.07
C ARG A 880 -13.06 -6.52 19.19
N SER A 881 -11.88 -6.67 18.57
CA SER A 881 -10.71 -5.79 18.73
C SER A 881 -10.83 -4.40 18.09
N GLY A 882 -12.04 -3.97 17.70
CA GLY A 882 -12.28 -2.64 17.14
C GLY A 882 -11.68 -2.42 15.74
N PHE A 883 -11.42 -3.49 14.98
CA PHE A 883 -11.06 -3.43 13.58
C PHE A 883 -11.85 -4.48 12.78
N ASP A 884 -11.74 -4.42 11.45
CA ASP A 884 -12.46 -5.31 10.54
C ASP A 884 -11.63 -6.58 10.25
N ALA A 885 -12.11 -7.74 10.67
CA ALA A 885 -11.44 -9.03 10.40
C ALA A 885 -11.68 -9.55 8.97
N GLY A 886 -12.67 -9.03 8.24
CA GLY A 886 -12.96 -9.40 6.85
C GLY A 886 -11.74 -9.28 5.92
N PRO A 887 -11.04 -8.13 5.90
CA PRO A 887 -9.77 -7.97 5.19
C PRO A 887 -8.63 -8.90 5.64
N VAL A 888 -8.60 -9.38 6.90
CA VAL A 888 -7.60 -10.36 7.34
C VAL A 888 -7.86 -11.70 6.67
N ALA A 889 -9.12 -12.16 6.73
CA ALA A 889 -9.56 -13.39 6.07
C ALA A 889 -9.34 -13.33 4.54
N GLU A 890 -9.78 -12.24 3.91
CA GLU A 890 -9.65 -12.00 2.47
C GLU A 890 -8.18 -12.06 2.00
N ASN A 891 -7.27 -11.39 2.71
CA ASN A 891 -5.84 -11.40 2.37
C ASN A 891 -5.21 -12.79 2.56
N PHE A 892 -5.55 -13.50 3.63
CA PHE A 892 -5.04 -14.85 3.87
C PHE A 892 -5.53 -15.87 2.82
N LEU A 893 -6.84 -15.87 2.51
CA LEU A 893 -7.40 -16.75 1.49
C LEU A 893 -6.80 -16.47 0.11
N ARG A 894 -6.62 -15.20 -0.27
CA ARG A 894 -5.94 -14.80 -1.52
C ARG A 894 -4.46 -15.23 -1.52
N TYR A 895 -3.74 -15.12 -0.40
CA TYR A 895 -2.36 -15.59 -0.24
C TYR A 895 -2.21 -17.11 -0.44
N ARG A 896 -3.14 -17.91 0.13
CA ARG A 896 -3.20 -19.36 -0.08
C ARG A 896 -3.73 -19.75 -1.47
N GLY A 897 -4.36 -18.83 -2.19
CA GLY A 897 -4.98 -19.05 -3.50
C GLY A 897 -6.36 -19.72 -3.42
N ILE A 898 -7.01 -19.64 -2.26
CA ILE A 898 -8.34 -20.20 -1.99
C ILE A 898 -9.40 -19.25 -2.55
N ARG A 899 -10.36 -19.79 -3.32
CA ARG A 899 -11.44 -19.04 -3.99
C ARG A 899 -12.86 -19.50 -3.63
N ARG A 900 -12.96 -20.67 -2.98
CA ARG A 900 -14.18 -21.26 -2.45
C ARG A 900 -13.87 -21.74 -1.04
N VAL A 901 -14.81 -21.56 -0.14
CA VAL A 901 -14.86 -22.20 1.18
C VAL A 901 -16.04 -23.15 1.13
N ASP A 902 -15.80 -24.45 1.27
CA ASP A 902 -16.79 -25.50 1.03
C ASP A 902 -17.80 -25.60 2.19
N ALA A 903 -17.37 -25.26 3.40
CA ALA A 903 -18.19 -25.13 4.61
C ALA A 903 -17.62 -24.08 5.58
N VAL A 904 -18.50 -23.37 6.28
CA VAL A 904 -18.15 -22.47 7.39
C VAL A 904 -18.91 -22.93 8.63
N PHE A 905 -18.22 -23.42 9.65
CA PHE A 905 -18.81 -23.70 10.95
C PHE A 905 -18.74 -22.43 11.81
N VAL A 906 -19.83 -22.12 12.50
CA VAL A 906 -19.86 -21.11 13.56
C VAL A 906 -20.11 -21.83 14.89
N SER A 907 -19.29 -21.54 15.89
CA SER A 907 -19.37 -22.19 17.20
C SER A 907 -20.60 -21.74 17.97
N HIS A 908 -20.80 -20.44 18.11
CA HIS A 908 -21.87 -19.83 18.90
C HIS A 908 -22.17 -18.40 18.40
N THR A 909 -23.18 -17.74 18.96
CA THR A 909 -23.73 -16.44 18.51
C THR A 909 -22.90 -15.22 18.88
N ASP A 910 -21.73 -15.38 19.51
CA ASP A 910 -20.90 -14.27 19.94
C ASP A 910 -20.20 -13.55 18.77
N PHE A 911 -20.23 -12.22 18.77
CA PHE A 911 -19.89 -11.39 17.61
C PHE A 911 -18.48 -11.64 17.04
N ASP A 912 -17.49 -11.96 17.88
CA ASP A 912 -16.12 -12.24 17.47
C ASP A 912 -15.84 -13.65 16.95
N HIS A 913 -16.90 -14.43 16.73
CA HIS A 913 -16.86 -15.75 16.08
C HIS A 913 -17.47 -15.75 14.67
N PHE A 914 -18.29 -14.76 14.28
CA PHE A 914 -18.86 -14.69 12.91
C PHE A 914 -18.66 -13.37 12.14
N SER A 915 -18.16 -12.31 12.79
CA SER A 915 -18.17 -10.95 12.23
C SER A 915 -17.41 -10.71 10.92
N ALA A 916 -16.53 -11.60 10.48
CA ALA A 916 -15.88 -11.53 9.17
C ALA A 916 -16.61 -12.32 8.06
N ILE A 917 -17.52 -13.23 8.42
CA ILE A 917 -18.12 -14.20 7.49
C ILE A 917 -19.02 -13.50 6.46
N GLU A 918 -19.77 -12.45 6.85
CA GLU A 918 -20.59 -11.69 5.90
C GLU A 918 -19.74 -10.89 4.89
N HIS A 919 -18.58 -10.33 5.31
CA HIS A 919 -17.61 -9.71 4.39
C HIS A 919 -17.01 -10.74 3.42
N LEU A 920 -16.68 -11.94 3.91
CA LEU A 920 -16.22 -13.04 3.07
C LEU A 920 -17.28 -13.47 2.04
N ALA A 921 -18.56 -13.54 2.43
CA ALA A 921 -19.67 -13.94 1.55
C ALA A 921 -19.85 -13.02 0.32
N HIS A 922 -19.38 -11.77 0.38
CA HIS A 922 -19.35 -10.85 -0.76
C HIS A 922 -18.20 -11.11 -1.76
N ARG A 923 -17.15 -11.82 -1.36
CA ARG A 923 -15.84 -11.84 -2.05
C ARG A 923 -15.29 -13.24 -2.34
N VAL A 924 -15.77 -14.26 -1.64
CA VAL A 924 -15.36 -15.66 -1.74
C VAL A 924 -16.62 -16.52 -1.80
N GLN A 925 -16.65 -17.54 -2.66
CA GLN A 925 -17.81 -18.43 -2.75
C GLN A 925 -17.89 -19.32 -1.50
N ILE A 926 -18.92 -19.16 -0.67
CA ILE A 926 -19.22 -20.05 0.45
C ILE A 926 -20.19 -21.15 -0.01
N GLY A 927 -19.88 -22.41 0.28
CA GLY A 927 -20.69 -23.57 -0.09
C GLY A 927 -21.90 -23.80 0.82
N ARG A 928 -21.69 -23.71 2.13
CA ARG A 928 -22.72 -23.74 3.19
C ARG A 928 -22.18 -23.13 4.49
N VAL A 929 -23.07 -22.66 5.34
CA VAL A 929 -22.78 -22.27 6.74
C VAL A 929 -23.44 -23.28 7.66
N LEU A 930 -22.73 -23.75 8.68
CA LEU A 930 -23.23 -24.69 9.68
C LEU A 930 -23.27 -24.00 11.05
N VAL A 931 -24.41 -24.11 11.72
CA VAL A 931 -24.68 -23.54 13.05
C VAL A 931 -25.34 -24.60 13.93
N ASN A 932 -25.17 -24.54 15.24
CA ASN A 932 -25.78 -25.55 16.12
C ASN A 932 -27.29 -25.30 16.39
N ASP A 933 -27.99 -26.32 16.90
CA ASP A 933 -29.43 -26.29 17.24
C ASP A 933 -29.86 -25.19 18.24
N HIS A 934 -28.92 -24.54 18.95
CA HIS A 934 -29.17 -23.45 19.91
C HIS A 934 -28.88 -22.06 19.31
N PHE A 935 -28.14 -21.99 18.21
CA PHE A 935 -27.75 -20.71 17.59
C PHE A 935 -28.98 -19.87 17.22
N GLU A 936 -30.05 -20.49 16.70
CA GLU A 936 -31.30 -19.77 16.41
C GLU A 936 -32.04 -19.29 17.67
N HIS A 937 -31.84 -19.94 18.82
CA HIS A 937 -32.42 -19.52 20.09
C HIS A 937 -31.70 -18.28 20.63
N PHE A 938 -30.37 -18.29 20.73
CA PHE A 938 -29.62 -17.13 21.20
C PHE A 938 -29.66 -15.96 20.19
N ALA A 939 -29.71 -16.23 18.88
CA ALA A 939 -29.99 -15.21 17.85
C ALA A 939 -31.41 -14.61 17.92
N ALA A 940 -32.33 -15.17 18.72
CA ALA A 940 -33.59 -14.53 19.03
C ALA A 940 -33.40 -13.30 19.94
N ASP A 941 -32.37 -13.29 20.80
CA ASP A 941 -32.04 -12.17 21.68
C ASP A 941 -30.84 -11.32 21.18
N GLU A 942 -29.91 -11.92 20.45
CA GLU A 942 -28.73 -11.28 19.82
C GLU A 942 -29.05 -10.65 18.44
N PRO A 943 -29.18 -9.31 18.29
CA PRO A 943 -29.55 -8.69 17.01
C PRO A 943 -28.48 -8.87 15.93
N ALA A 944 -27.21 -8.99 16.32
CA ALA A 944 -26.10 -9.16 15.39
C ALA A 944 -26.08 -10.56 14.77
N ALA A 945 -26.29 -11.61 15.58
CA ALA A 945 -26.38 -12.98 15.10
C ALA A 945 -27.63 -13.20 14.22
N ARG A 946 -28.76 -12.56 14.57
CA ARG A 946 -29.98 -12.57 13.74
C ARG A 946 -29.75 -11.94 12.37
N ALA A 947 -29.21 -10.72 12.33
CA ALA A 947 -28.92 -10.02 11.09
C ALA A 947 -27.90 -10.77 10.22
N PHE A 948 -26.94 -11.48 10.83
CA PHE A 948 -26.03 -12.38 10.13
C PHE A 948 -26.75 -13.57 9.48
N LEU A 949 -27.60 -14.30 10.21
CA LEU A 949 -28.38 -15.41 9.64
C LEU A 949 -29.29 -14.94 8.50
N GLU A 950 -30.01 -13.83 8.69
CA GLU A 950 -30.83 -13.19 7.66
C GLU A 950 -29.97 -12.81 6.43
N GLY A 951 -28.79 -12.23 6.64
CA GLY A 951 -27.86 -11.85 5.59
C GLY A 951 -27.31 -13.05 4.79
N ILE A 952 -26.95 -14.15 5.46
CA ILE A 952 -26.47 -15.37 4.79
C ILE A 952 -27.62 -16.02 3.99
N ARG A 953 -28.82 -16.13 4.58
CA ARG A 953 -30.02 -16.67 3.93
C ARG A 953 -30.45 -15.82 2.72
N ALA A 954 -30.43 -14.50 2.83
CA ALA A 954 -30.77 -13.58 1.74
C ALA A 954 -29.79 -13.64 0.56
N ARG A 955 -28.55 -14.12 0.76
CA ARG A 955 -27.56 -14.37 -0.30
C ARG A 955 -27.72 -15.75 -0.95
N GLY A 956 -28.71 -16.56 -0.55
CA GLY A 956 -28.95 -17.90 -1.08
C GLY A 956 -27.92 -18.94 -0.65
N ILE A 957 -27.13 -18.65 0.39
CA ILE A 957 -26.15 -19.59 0.95
C ILE A 957 -26.90 -20.57 1.87
N PRO A 958 -26.79 -21.89 1.69
CA PRO A 958 -27.42 -22.87 2.58
C PRO A 958 -26.94 -22.70 4.02
N VAL A 959 -27.87 -22.65 4.97
CA VAL A 959 -27.62 -22.75 6.41
C VAL A 959 -28.08 -24.13 6.87
N GLU A 960 -27.19 -24.88 7.50
CA GLU A 960 -27.40 -26.25 7.94
C GLU A 960 -27.28 -26.33 9.48
N THR A 961 -28.27 -26.91 10.15
CA THR A 961 -28.27 -27.02 11.62
C THR A 961 -27.61 -28.32 12.09
N ILE A 962 -26.79 -28.26 13.15
CA ILE A 962 -25.99 -29.40 13.64
C ILE A 962 -26.09 -29.60 15.16
N HIS A 963 -25.86 -30.84 15.59
CA HIS A 963 -25.74 -31.22 16.99
C HIS A 963 -24.84 -32.44 17.16
N ALA A 964 -24.42 -32.69 18.39
CA ALA A 964 -23.59 -33.82 18.80
C ALA A 964 -24.43 -34.98 19.36
N PRO A 965 -23.93 -36.23 19.28
CA PRO A 965 -22.73 -36.64 18.54
C PRO A 965 -23.04 -36.76 17.03
N ALA A 966 -22.16 -36.24 16.18
CA ALA A 966 -22.26 -36.42 14.72
C ALA A 966 -20.90 -36.60 14.06
N MET A 967 -20.83 -37.45 13.02
CA MET A 967 -19.62 -37.70 12.23
C MET A 967 -19.86 -37.28 10.78
N ARG A 968 -18.93 -36.50 10.22
CA ARG A 968 -19.04 -35.87 8.89
C ARG A 968 -18.14 -36.59 7.88
N ASN A 969 -18.70 -37.60 7.22
CA ASN A 969 -17.97 -38.44 6.27
C ASN A 969 -17.71 -37.74 4.91
N GLU A 970 -18.31 -36.58 4.66
CA GLU A 970 -18.10 -35.78 3.44
C GLU A 970 -16.67 -35.20 3.27
N TYR A 971 -15.78 -35.43 4.24
CA TYR A 971 -14.41 -34.89 4.30
C TYR A 971 -13.32 -35.98 4.33
N GLU A 972 -13.64 -37.25 4.07
CA GLU A 972 -12.66 -38.33 4.01
C GLU A 972 -11.47 -37.98 3.08
N PRO A 973 -10.22 -38.30 3.46
CA PRO A 973 -9.80 -39.15 4.59
C PRO A 973 -9.73 -38.46 5.96
N VAL A 974 -10.13 -37.19 6.10
CA VAL A 974 -10.19 -36.50 7.40
C VAL A 974 -11.52 -36.83 8.07
N ARG A 975 -11.48 -37.36 9.29
CA ARG A 975 -12.68 -37.53 10.12
C ARG A 975 -12.95 -36.23 10.85
N LEU A 976 -14.13 -35.65 10.65
CA LEU A 976 -14.60 -34.48 11.37
C LEU A 976 -15.77 -34.91 12.26
N GLU A 977 -15.62 -34.71 13.56
CA GLU A 977 -16.55 -35.15 14.60
C GLU A 977 -17.08 -33.93 15.35
N VAL A 978 -18.42 -33.81 15.47
CA VAL A 978 -19.10 -32.83 16.32
C VAL A 978 -19.30 -33.47 17.69
N LEU A 979 -18.57 -32.99 18.70
CA LEU A 979 -18.57 -33.54 20.06
C LEU A 979 -19.53 -32.78 21.00
N TRP A 980 -19.85 -31.52 20.66
CA TRP A 980 -20.76 -30.63 21.41
C TRP A 980 -21.38 -29.60 20.46
N PRO A 981 -22.55 -28.99 20.75
CA PRO A 981 -23.49 -29.31 21.83
C PRO A 981 -24.48 -30.43 21.45
N PRO A 982 -25.12 -31.10 22.42
CA PRO A 982 -26.30 -31.92 22.17
C PRO A 982 -27.44 -31.08 21.57
N SER A 983 -28.39 -31.73 20.89
CA SER A 983 -29.55 -31.04 20.30
C SER A 983 -30.37 -30.29 21.36
N SER A 984 -30.97 -29.15 20.98
CA SER A 984 -31.76 -28.30 21.88
C SER A 984 -33.04 -28.96 22.43
N ARG A 985 -33.37 -30.16 21.93
CA ARG A 985 -34.43 -31.04 22.44
C ARG A 985 -33.97 -31.96 23.58
N ARG A 986 -32.66 -32.21 23.73
CA ARG A 986 -32.08 -33.09 24.76
C ARG A 986 -31.57 -32.30 25.97
N GLN A 987 -31.03 -31.11 25.73
CA GLN A 987 -30.48 -30.21 26.74
C GLN A 987 -30.70 -28.77 26.27
N THR A 988 -30.77 -27.81 27.18
CA THR A 988 -30.73 -26.36 26.90
C THR A 988 -29.62 -25.71 27.73
N PHE A 989 -29.18 -24.52 27.31
CA PHE A 989 -28.10 -23.78 27.95
C PHE A 989 -28.58 -22.38 28.37
N PHE A 990 -28.01 -21.85 29.45
CA PHE A 990 -28.28 -20.48 29.92
C PHE A 990 -27.29 -19.45 29.35
N ALA A 991 -26.12 -19.91 28.89
CA ALA A 991 -25.11 -19.11 28.22
C ALA A 991 -24.77 -19.72 26.86
N ASP A 992 -24.70 -18.89 25.83
CA ASP A 992 -24.41 -19.29 24.44
C ASP A 992 -23.00 -19.87 24.29
N ASN A 993 -22.02 -19.35 25.04
CA ASN A 993 -20.66 -19.87 25.12
C ASN A 993 -20.65 -21.38 25.47
N ASP A 994 -21.47 -21.82 26.43
CA ASP A 994 -21.61 -23.23 26.81
C ASP A 994 -22.31 -24.10 25.74
N ALA A 995 -22.96 -23.49 24.76
CA ALA A 995 -23.52 -24.16 23.58
C ALA A 995 -22.54 -24.19 22.37
N SER A 996 -21.29 -23.75 22.54
CA SER A 996 -20.29 -23.71 21.45
C SER A 996 -20.12 -25.05 20.72
N THR A 997 -20.17 -25.03 19.38
CA THR A 997 -19.89 -26.20 18.54
C THR A 997 -18.44 -26.67 18.74
N VAL A 998 -18.23 -27.82 19.38
CA VAL A 998 -16.90 -28.42 19.58
C VAL A 998 -16.62 -29.41 18.45
N LEU A 999 -15.56 -29.19 17.68
CA LEU A 999 -15.13 -30.06 16.58
C LEU A 999 -13.80 -30.76 16.89
N ARG A 1000 -13.73 -32.06 16.65
CA ARG A 1000 -12.45 -32.78 16.49
C ARG A 1000 -12.18 -33.08 15.02
N LEU A 1001 -10.97 -32.77 14.58
CA LEU A 1001 -10.41 -33.16 13.28
C LEU A 1001 -9.38 -34.27 13.49
N SER A 1002 -9.52 -35.40 12.81
CA SER A 1002 -8.60 -36.54 12.92
C SER A 1002 -8.11 -37.00 11.54
N PHE A 1003 -6.79 -37.09 11.36
CA PHE A 1003 -6.13 -37.47 10.10
C PHE A 1003 -4.78 -38.15 10.38
N GLU A 1004 -4.47 -39.24 9.66
CA GLU A 1004 -3.19 -39.99 9.78
C GLU A 1004 -2.78 -40.37 11.23
N GLY A 1005 -3.75 -40.64 12.11
CA GLY A 1005 -3.50 -40.98 13.52
C GLY A 1005 -3.18 -39.77 14.42
N ARG A 1006 -3.33 -38.55 13.90
CA ARG A 1006 -3.19 -37.28 14.62
C ARG A 1006 -4.53 -36.55 14.70
N SER A 1007 -4.68 -35.69 15.69
CA SER A 1007 -5.95 -35.05 16.03
C SER A 1007 -5.83 -33.62 16.56
N VAL A 1008 -6.81 -32.78 16.23
CA VAL A 1008 -6.90 -31.37 16.64
C VAL A 1008 -8.30 -31.11 17.20
N LEU A 1009 -8.40 -30.52 18.38
CA LEU A 1009 -9.66 -30.13 19.03
C LEU A 1009 -9.87 -28.62 18.95
N LEU A 1010 -11.03 -28.22 18.44
CA LEU A 1010 -11.49 -26.84 18.29
C LEU A 1010 -12.79 -26.68 19.12
N PRO A 1011 -12.71 -26.18 20.36
CA PRO A 1011 -13.82 -26.23 21.30
C PRO A 1011 -14.73 -24.99 21.33
N GLY A 1012 -14.42 -23.95 20.54
CA GLY A 1012 -15.09 -22.67 20.62
C GLY A 1012 -14.86 -22.05 22.00
N ASP A 1013 -15.86 -21.40 22.56
CA ASP A 1013 -15.71 -20.68 23.84
C ASP A 1013 -16.48 -21.35 25.00
N ILE A 1014 -16.62 -22.70 24.95
CA ILE A 1014 -17.20 -23.49 26.06
C ILE A 1014 -16.65 -23.04 27.41
N ALA A 1015 -17.56 -22.75 28.34
CA ALA A 1015 -17.26 -22.34 29.69
C ALA A 1015 -17.51 -23.52 30.64
N GLU A 1016 -17.82 -23.23 31.90
CA GLU A 1016 -17.87 -24.22 32.97
C GLU A 1016 -18.89 -25.34 32.71
N ALA A 1017 -20.07 -25.04 32.18
CA ALA A 1017 -21.11 -26.05 31.97
C ALA A 1017 -20.88 -26.89 30.70
N GLY A 1018 -20.37 -26.29 29.63
CA GLY A 1018 -19.99 -27.01 28.40
C GLY A 1018 -18.80 -27.96 28.63
N ILE A 1019 -17.80 -27.51 29.39
CA ILE A 1019 -16.66 -28.34 29.81
C ILE A 1019 -17.14 -29.49 30.73
N ALA A 1020 -17.99 -29.21 31.73
CA ALA A 1020 -18.53 -30.24 32.62
C ALA A 1020 -19.35 -31.30 31.87
N GLY A 1021 -20.13 -30.87 30.87
CA GLY A 1021 -20.90 -31.76 30.00
C GLY A 1021 -20.03 -32.67 29.14
N LEU A 1022 -18.94 -32.15 28.55
CA LEU A 1022 -17.98 -32.95 27.80
C LEU A 1022 -17.24 -33.97 28.67
N LEU A 1023 -16.77 -33.56 29.86
CA LEU A 1023 -16.10 -34.47 30.80
C LEU A 1023 -17.05 -35.60 31.24
N SER A 1024 -18.26 -35.26 31.66
CA SER A 1024 -19.26 -36.24 32.10
C SER A 1024 -19.66 -37.21 30.97
N GLY A 1025 -19.84 -36.71 29.75
CA GLY A 1025 -20.15 -37.55 28.59
C GLY A 1025 -19.01 -38.47 28.17
N ALA A 1026 -17.75 -38.09 28.43
CA ALA A 1026 -16.59 -38.97 28.23
C ALA A 1026 -16.57 -40.12 29.27
N ASP A 1027 -16.87 -39.83 30.54
CA ASP A 1027 -16.96 -40.85 31.59
C ASP A 1027 -18.13 -41.83 31.34
N GLU A 1028 -19.31 -41.34 30.94
CA GLU A 1028 -20.45 -42.19 30.55
C GLU A 1028 -20.10 -43.13 29.39
N ALA A 1029 -19.49 -42.60 28.31
CA ALA A 1029 -19.13 -43.39 27.15
C ALA A 1029 -17.96 -44.37 27.42
N ALA A 1030 -17.05 -44.05 28.35
CA ALA A 1030 -16.02 -44.98 28.82
C ALA A 1030 -16.62 -46.15 29.61
N ALA A 1031 -17.59 -45.86 30.50
CA ALA A 1031 -18.30 -46.89 31.26
C ALA A 1031 -19.13 -47.83 30.36
N ILE A 1032 -19.84 -47.27 29.36
CA ILE A 1032 -20.62 -48.05 28.38
C ILE A 1032 -19.72 -48.97 27.52
N ALA A 1033 -18.47 -48.59 27.28
CA ALA A 1033 -17.51 -49.39 26.51
C ALA A 1033 -16.94 -50.60 27.27
N SER A 1034 -17.39 -50.88 28.50
CA SER A 1034 -16.84 -51.91 29.41
C SER A 1034 -15.33 -51.75 29.67
N ARG A 1035 -14.84 -50.51 29.68
CA ARG A 1035 -13.44 -50.16 29.95
C ARG A 1035 -13.26 -49.69 31.40
N PRO A 1036 -12.10 -49.89 32.02
CA PRO A 1036 -11.88 -49.49 33.41
C PRO A 1036 -11.99 -47.98 33.57
N ALA A 1037 -12.84 -47.54 34.49
CA ALA A 1037 -12.98 -46.13 34.84
C ALA A 1037 -11.71 -45.60 35.54
N GLY A 1038 -11.29 -44.40 35.17
CA GLY A 1038 -10.04 -43.79 35.61
C GLY A 1038 -8.87 -44.01 34.63
N LYS A 1039 -8.22 -42.91 34.22
CA LYS A 1039 -7.15 -42.80 33.21
C LYS A 1039 -7.53 -43.08 31.75
N GLU A 1040 -8.46 -43.98 31.43
CA GLU A 1040 -8.81 -44.27 30.02
C GLU A 1040 -9.97 -43.45 29.43
N ALA A 1041 -10.81 -42.79 30.24
CA ALA A 1041 -11.85 -41.88 29.74
C ALA A 1041 -11.28 -40.74 28.88
N ASN A 1042 -10.06 -40.29 29.21
CA ASN A 1042 -9.27 -39.32 28.46
C ASN A 1042 -9.13 -39.68 26.96
N LEU A 1043 -9.18 -40.97 26.57
CA LEU A 1043 -9.10 -41.39 25.17
C LEU A 1043 -10.24 -40.85 24.29
N LEU A 1044 -11.38 -40.48 24.87
CA LEU A 1044 -12.52 -39.94 24.13
C LEU A 1044 -12.37 -38.45 23.80
N LEU A 1045 -11.75 -37.66 24.68
CA LEU A 1045 -11.47 -36.23 24.47
C LEU A 1045 -10.06 -35.95 23.92
N HIS A 1046 -9.18 -36.96 23.88
CA HIS A 1046 -7.79 -36.84 23.44
C HIS A 1046 -7.65 -36.12 22.10
N ALA A 1047 -6.75 -35.13 22.06
CA ALA A 1047 -6.27 -34.51 20.83
C ALA A 1047 -4.81 -34.07 20.96
N ASP A 1048 -3.98 -34.33 19.95
CA ASP A 1048 -2.57 -33.91 19.95
C ASP A 1048 -2.41 -32.39 20.07
N VAL A 1049 -3.36 -31.62 19.53
CA VAL A 1049 -3.40 -30.15 19.60
C VAL A 1049 -4.76 -29.65 20.08
N LEU A 1050 -4.74 -28.72 21.04
CA LEU A 1050 -5.92 -28.05 21.59
C LEU A 1050 -5.91 -26.56 21.24
N ALA A 1051 -6.95 -26.05 20.59
CA ALA A 1051 -7.26 -24.63 20.69
C ALA A 1051 -7.89 -24.36 22.07
N LEU A 1052 -7.32 -23.45 22.87
CA LEU A 1052 -7.82 -23.16 24.21
C LEU A 1052 -9.16 -22.40 24.13
N PRO A 1053 -10.20 -22.84 24.86
CA PRO A 1053 -11.51 -22.20 24.81
C PRO A 1053 -11.50 -20.81 25.41
N HIS A 1054 -12.49 -19.99 25.03
CA HIS A 1054 -12.79 -18.70 25.65
C HIS A 1054 -11.59 -17.74 25.62
N HIS A 1055 -10.90 -17.72 24.49
CA HIS A 1055 -9.62 -17.02 24.28
C HIS A 1055 -8.56 -17.30 25.37
N GLY A 1056 -8.54 -18.51 25.92
CA GLY A 1056 -7.67 -18.91 27.04
C GLY A 1056 -8.04 -18.23 28.36
N SER A 1057 -9.33 -18.13 28.65
CA SER A 1057 -9.85 -17.77 29.99
C SER A 1057 -9.91 -19.03 30.87
N VAL A 1058 -9.84 -18.86 32.19
CA VAL A 1058 -9.83 -19.97 33.16
C VAL A 1058 -11.13 -19.96 33.96
N VAL A 1059 -11.84 -21.07 33.91
CA VAL A 1059 -13.02 -21.44 34.70
C VAL A 1059 -12.65 -22.61 35.64
N PRO A 1060 -13.45 -22.95 36.66
CA PRO A 1060 -13.05 -23.91 37.70
C PRO A 1060 -12.57 -25.28 37.21
N ASN A 1061 -13.10 -25.77 36.08
CA ASN A 1061 -12.78 -27.08 35.48
C ASN A 1061 -11.83 -27.01 34.26
N THR A 1062 -11.19 -25.87 33.99
CA THR A 1062 -10.26 -25.72 32.85
C THR A 1062 -9.04 -26.64 32.97
N LYS A 1063 -8.57 -26.93 34.18
CA LYS A 1063 -7.40 -27.78 34.41
C LYS A 1063 -7.73 -29.24 34.04
N GLU A 1064 -8.84 -29.74 34.58
CA GLU A 1064 -9.37 -31.08 34.35
C GLU A 1064 -9.63 -31.32 32.86
N PHE A 1065 -10.13 -30.30 32.14
CA PHE A 1065 -10.28 -30.33 30.69
C PHE A 1065 -8.95 -30.47 29.94
N ILE A 1066 -7.93 -29.67 30.29
CA ILE A 1066 -6.60 -29.76 29.67
C ILE A 1066 -5.93 -31.10 29.99
N GLU A 1067 -6.13 -31.66 31.19
CA GLU A 1067 -5.64 -32.98 31.58
C GLU A 1067 -6.40 -34.14 30.90
N ALA A 1068 -7.70 -33.98 30.63
CA ALA A 1068 -8.52 -34.96 29.91
C ALA A 1068 -8.22 -35.00 28.40
N VAL A 1069 -8.08 -33.84 27.75
CA VAL A 1069 -7.65 -33.74 26.33
C VAL A 1069 -6.18 -34.14 26.16
N ASN A 1070 -5.36 -33.91 27.19
CA ASN A 1070 -3.93 -34.19 27.26
C ASN A 1070 -3.12 -33.79 26.00
N PRO A 1071 -3.19 -32.52 25.55
CA PRO A 1071 -2.55 -32.13 24.29
C PRO A 1071 -1.03 -32.08 24.39
N GLY A 1072 -0.36 -32.34 23.26
CA GLY A 1072 1.07 -32.06 23.10
C GLY A 1072 1.37 -30.57 22.85
N ALA A 1073 0.42 -29.86 22.21
CA ALA A 1073 0.47 -28.42 22.00
C ALA A 1073 -0.88 -27.74 22.26
N ALA A 1074 -0.87 -26.56 22.89
CA ALA A 1074 -2.05 -25.72 23.05
C ALA A 1074 -1.88 -24.36 22.36
N ILE A 1075 -2.95 -23.84 21.76
CA ILE A 1075 -2.97 -22.61 20.96
C ILE A 1075 -4.03 -21.66 21.53
N ARG A 1076 -3.63 -20.42 21.84
CA ARG A 1076 -4.53 -19.34 22.28
C ARG A 1076 -4.75 -18.33 21.16
N SER A 1077 -6.00 -18.14 20.72
CA SER A 1077 -6.37 -16.94 19.96
C SER A 1077 -6.65 -15.80 20.94
N THR A 1078 -5.95 -14.67 20.83
CA THR A 1078 -6.17 -13.49 21.68
C THR A 1078 -5.39 -12.26 21.16
N ALA A 1079 -5.76 -11.04 21.59
CA ALA A 1079 -4.90 -9.87 21.48
C ALA A 1079 -3.90 -9.73 22.66
N ARG A 1080 -4.12 -10.43 23.78
CA ARG A 1080 -3.32 -10.30 25.02
C ARG A 1080 -2.01 -11.09 24.94
N ARG A 1081 -0.88 -10.41 25.12
CA ARG A 1081 0.45 -11.03 25.16
C ARG A 1081 0.67 -11.86 26.43
N ARG A 1082 1.59 -12.84 26.39
CA ARG A 1082 2.05 -13.63 27.56
C ARG A 1082 2.61 -12.73 28.67
N SER A 1083 3.41 -11.74 28.30
CA SER A 1083 4.01 -10.74 29.21
C SER A 1083 2.98 -9.84 29.91
N ALA A 1084 1.69 -10.02 29.65
CA ALA A 1084 0.61 -9.28 30.29
C ALA A 1084 0.08 -9.95 31.58
N GLY A 1085 0.54 -11.15 31.95
CA GLY A 1085 0.24 -11.83 33.23
C GLY A 1085 -1.23 -12.25 33.48
N ALA A 1086 -2.18 -11.73 32.69
CA ALA A 1086 -3.61 -11.83 32.95
C ALA A 1086 -4.24 -13.08 32.32
N GLY A 1087 -4.02 -14.25 32.93
CA GLY A 1087 -4.79 -15.45 32.55
C GLY A 1087 -4.55 -16.75 33.31
N GLY A 1088 -3.36 -17.04 33.85
CA GLY A 1088 -3.03 -18.33 34.51
C GLY A 1088 -3.01 -19.57 33.60
N VAL A 1089 -3.72 -19.57 32.46
CA VAL A 1089 -3.81 -20.72 31.54
C VAL A 1089 -2.46 -21.22 31.00
N GLU A 1090 -1.44 -20.35 30.91
CA GLU A 1090 -0.08 -20.77 30.51
C GLU A 1090 0.55 -21.71 31.56
N GLU A 1091 0.27 -21.50 32.85
CA GLU A 1091 0.71 -22.38 33.94
C GLU A 1091 -0.03 -23.73 33.93
N LEU A 1092 -1.30 -23.74 33.52
CA LEU A 1092 -2.09 -24.97 33.36
C LEU A 1092 -1.69 -25.81 32.13
N VAL A 1093 -1.11 -25.17 31.11
CA VAL A 1093 -0.63 -25.84 29.89
C VAL A 1093 0.78 -26.40 30.07
N LEU A 1094 1.69 -25.65 30.71
CA LEU A 1094 3.08 -26.07 30.91
C LEU A 1094 3.17 -27.44 31.63
N PRO A 1095 4.13 -28.31 31.25
CA PRO A 1095 5.26 -28.09 30.33
C PRO A 1095 4.96 -28.35 28.85
N ARG A 1096 3.68 -28.45 28.42
CA ARG A 1096 3.30 -28.67 27.01
C ARG A 1096 3.71 -27.48 26.14
N ALA A 1097 3.82 -27.70 24.82
CA ALA A 1097 4.09 -26.61 23.90
C ALA A 1097 2.91 -25.62 23.88
N TYR A 1098 3.17 -24.32 24.01
CA TYR A 1098 2.14 -23.30 24.09
C TYR A 1098 2.41 -22.16 23.11
N PHE A 1099 1.39 -21.76 22.36
CA PHE A 1099 1.43 -20.73 21.32
C PHE A 1099 0.31 -19.70 21.52
N SER A 1100 0.59 -18.43 21.27
CA SER A 1100 -0.41 -17.34 21.38
C SER A 1100 -0.40 -16.45 20.15
N THR A 1101 -1.56 -16.23 19.52
CA THR A 1101 -1.65 -15.37 18.33
C THR A 1101 -1.34 -13.89 18.61
N ALA A 1102 -1.26 -13.50 19.89
CA ALA A 1102 -0.79 -12.19 20.33
C ALA A 1102 0.73 -11.98 20.20
N ASP A 1103 1.53 -13.05 20.28
CA ASP A 1103 3.00 -13.00 20.36
C ASP A 1103 3.70 -13.75 19.21
N ASP A 1104 3.08 -14.84 18.77
CA ASP A 1104 3.60 -15.75 17.74
C ASP A 1104 2.96 -15.50 16.37
N GLY A 1105 1.90 -14.68 16.30
CA GLY A 1105 1.14 -14.41 15.08
C GLY A 1105 0.24 -15.58 14.68
N CYS A 1106 -0.03 -15.74 13.38
CA CYS A 1106 -0.75 -16.90 12.88
C CYS A 1106 -0.01 -18.20 13.21
N ILE A 1107 -0.70 -19.21 13.73
CA ILE A 1107 -0.17 -20.54 14.00
C ILE A 1107 -0.63 -21.52 12.92
N LEU A 1108 0.31 -22.29 12.38
CA LEU A 1108 0.05 -23.44 11.51
C LEU A 1108 0.17 -24.73 12.32
N VAL A 1109 -0.91 -25.50 12.34
CA VAL A 1109 -0.89 -26.94 12.64
C VAL A 1109 -0.91 -27.69 11.31
N ARG A 1110 0.07 -28.56 11.08
CA ARG A 1110 0.22 -29.36 9.86
C ARG A 1110 0.31 -30.84 10.22
N ILE A 1111 -0.51 -31.67 9.59
CA ILE A 1111 -0.40 -33.13 9.64
C ILE A 1111 -0.13 -33.65 8.23
N LYS A 1112 0.97 -34.39 8.03
CA LYS A 1112 1.30 -35.06 6.76
C LYS A 1112 2.16 -36.30 6.99
N ASN A 1113 1.84 -37.41 6.32
CA ASN A 1113 2.50 -38.70 6.49
C ASN A 1113 2.53 -39.17 7.98
N GLY A 1114 1.57 -38.73 8.80
CA GLY A 1114 1.53 -38.96 10.26
C GLY A 1114 2.46 -38.05 11.10
N GLU A 1115 3.30 -37.23 10.46
CA GLU A 1115 4.09 -36.19 11.12
C GLU A 1115 3.19 -35.01 11.48
N LEU A 1116 3.22 -34.59 12.75
CA LEU A 1116 2.52 -33.42 13.28
C LEU A 1116 3.53 -32.30 13.54
N VAL A 1117 3.28 -31.13 12.96
CA VAL A 1117 4.10 -29.93 13.14
C VAL A 1117 3.21 -28.76 13.57
N VAL A 1118 3.54 -28.12 14.69
CA VAL A 1118 2.88 -26.89 15.16
C VAL A 1118 3.92 -25.77 15.22
N ILE A 1119 3.75 -24.73 14.40
CA ILE A 1119 4.72 -23.63 14.25
C ILE A 1119 4.03 -22.28 14.02
N PRO A 1120 4.68 -21.16 14.39
CA PRO A 1120 4.36 -19.85 13.84
C PRO A 1120 4.45 -19.86 12.30
N ALA A 1121 3.43 -19.34 11.63
CA ALA A 1121 3.34 -19.28 10.18
C ALA A 1121 4.25 -18.20 9.55
N LEU A 1122 4.73 -17.26 10.35
CA LEU A 1122 5.71 -16.24 9.99
C LEU A 1122 6.95 -16.40 10.90
N PRO A 1123 8.18 -16.24 10.38
CA PRO A 1123 9.36 -16.18 11.22
C PRO A 1123 9.33 -14.92 12.10
N LYS A 1124 9.89 -14.99 13.30
CA LYS A 1124 10.12 -13.80 14.15
C LYS A 1124 11.29 -13.00 13.56
N GLU A 1125 11.09 -11.70 13.31
CA GLU A 1125 12.15 -10.73 12.91
C GLU A 1125 13.13 -10.48 14.06
#